data_AF-A0A644T9V7-F1
#
_entry.id   AF-A0A644T9V7-F1
#
_cell.length_a   1.000
_cell.length_b   1.000
_cell.length_c   1.000
_cell.angle_alpha   90.00
_cell.angle_beta   90.00
_cell.angle_gamma   90.00
#
_symmetry.space_group_name_H-M   'P 1'
#
loop_
_entity.id
_entity.type
_entity.pdbx_description
1 polymer ?
#
loop_
_entity_poly.entity_id
_entity_poly.type
_entity_poly.pdbx_seq_one_letter_code
_entity_poly.pdbx_strand_id
1 'polypeptide(L)'
;MAHYLQLNAFELGENTIPQIPLYQMEFPHEWTMLLKGIMDGYHSPVKLTDLRAKLQMLFPQILGGYDNMLTEGQAYPWLIATEPIQEVWLERLTRNWLKNELLKKQKYESKAAEISPANLNWERYNLPIQWDNCVRYQVIPGLFTHAFCQEIRYLNLPGGVDIPLKFVQVFYGKKHECMSLPFLDKQPQFSYVIHFDVTNRGGEADRLLLNVRIGMRRFHTDPIIANENPYELLNKKGTLLLGMSNPFVLTDSSLTVLSTLKFRRAKDSSALAQWVSAEEDLFFDIFKDNLSIDQFLASPLSYWSESGKVKGYLVHSSQVYQNEPDVKTGLGLPERTALLDLVSRTFNLKARLDFLEKVSCGGRLKHLPIKAPERTFINLELWMSPDMYKECVELLAQIQFDNSNGGRLLWPTDKPDEFILNANPEVVVALQHRDDAFLTQELDPEGLREQRVSEIKKRVTVAERDKLTLALIEIGEKKSYKKLDPKAAVRSGLAKTGRMTQFMYKLNHELNGRRRSKEDEEKSIMKTNLGIVTNAFLDLLADAGFVRANIPLIAEGEHIVVTGIIKRKVRLNSRRTNTEYLPVLLWFDGREIKVKRLGETLWLPMHKALLDFSKTRPFDNMWKESSQRFINWLEQEIESILLSTSEVPIYLFADAGLRQYWWKNLQNPIITSRDLPFTKRIIDEERLKFVRLNRTDDVPQYEIFDTNKNSSLNRYKGLFRDGEIYYSVGSKPDTIRAKLEITKYNTPREIILKQQAVEILPTGVKDQEEAAQLAQRAHLLREGNLTYARSTAQPFPLHLMKSLSKYWEAENARAIEDEDEQGNLEYDSYGNDFEEGIKSAIRRRYGQILRFKR
;
A
#
# COMPACT_ATOMS: atom_id res chain seq x y z
N MET A 1 -31.23 -14.09 -5.03
CA MET A 1 -30.99 -12.78 -4.40
C MET A 1 -30.04 -12.01 -5.29
N ALA A 2 -30.43 -10.84 -5.78
CA ALA A 2 -29.61 -10.04 -6.67
C ALA A 2 -28.89 -8.94 -5.87
N HIS A 3 -27.56 -9.01 -5.86
CA HIS A 3 -26.68 -8.00 -5.26
C HIS A 3 -26.01 -7.22 -6.37
N TYR A 4 -25.95 -5.90 -6.21
CA TYR A 4 -25.31 -5.01 -7.18
C TYR A 4 -24.21 -4.21 -6.50
N LEU A 5 -23.10 -4.05 -7.20
CA LEU A 5 -22.02 -3.17 -6.77
C LEU A 5 -22.14 -1.85 -7.53
N GLN A 6 -21.88 -0.73 -6.86
CA GLN A 6 -21.86 0.57 -7.51
C GLN A 6 -20.56 1.28 -7.15
N LEU A 7 -19.79 1.68 -8.17
CA LEU A 7 -18.51 2.36 -8.00
C LEU A 7 -18.73 3.83 -7.64
N ASN A 8 -17.86 4.40 -6.81
CA ASN A 8 -17.83 5.82 -6.45
C ASN A 8 -17.03 6.59 -7.50
N ALA A 9 -17.41 6.41 -8.76
CA ALA A 9 -16.78 6.99 -9.93
C ALA A 9 -17.86 7.54 -10.87
N PHE A 10 -17.56 8.69 -11.47
CA PHE A 10 -18.47 9.42 -12.35
C PHE A 10 -17.79 9.68 -13.68
N GLU A 11 -18.56 9.67 -14.77
CA GLU A 11 -18.02 10.09 -16.06
C GLU A 11 -17.64 11.57 -16.01
N LEU A 12 -16.42 11.87 -16.45
CA LEU A 12 -15.93 13.24 -16.48
C LEU A 12 -16.12 13.80 -17.89
N GLY A 13 -17.02 14.78 -18.02
CA GLY A 13 -17.20 15.59 -19.23
C GLY A 13 -17.04 17.08 -18.93
N GLU A 14 -16.92 17.92 -19.98
CA GLU A 14 -16.76 19.37 -19.81
C GLU A 14 -17.88 19.99 -18.94
N ASN A 15 -19.12 19.53 -19.12
CA ASN A 15 -20.29 20.01 -18.38
C ASN A 15 -20.32 19.59 -16.89
N THR A 16 -19.45 18.65 -16.49
CA THR A 16 -19.37 18.17 -15.09
C THR A 16 -18.32 18.93 -14.28
N ILE A 17 -17.44 19.67 -14.94
CA ILE A 17 -16.39 20.45 -14.27
C ILE A 17 -17.00 21.73 -13.67
N PRO A 18 -16.67 22.08 -12.42
CA PRO A 18 -17.08 23.34 -11.82
C PRO A 18 -16.69 24.54 -12.67
N GLN A 19 -17.67 25.40 -13.01
CA GLN A 19 -17.48 26.59 -13.84
C GLN A 19 -16.99 27.77 -12.98
N ILE A 20 -15.73 27.69 -12.54
CA ILE A 20 -15.06 28.73 -11.75
C ILE A 20 -14.06 29.47 -12.66
N PRO A 21 -13.99 30.81 -12.64
CA PRO A 21 -12.93 31.54 -13.32
C PRO A 21 -11.55 31.02 -12.94
N LEU A 22 -10.65 30.91 -13.91
CA LEU A 22 -9.27 30.52 -13.67
C LEU A 22 -8.32 31.64 -14.09
N TYR A 23 -7.21 31.70 -13.39
CA TYR A 23 -6.12 32.64 -13.64
C TYR A 23 -4.81 31.88 -13.71
N GLN A 24 -3.92 32.33 -14.59
CA GLN A 24 -2.58 31.80 -14.73
C GLN A 24 -1.53 32.87 -14.42
N MET A 25 -0.36 32.41 -14.00
CA MET A 25 0.82 33.23 -13.81
C MET A 25 2.02 32.54 -14.44
N GLU A 26 2.81 33.29 -15.20
CA GLU A 26 4.09 32.82 -15.73
C GLU A 26 5.20 32.93 -14.68
N PHE A 27 6.21 32.06 -14.78
CA PHE A 27 7.41 32.22 -13.95
C PHE A 27 8.23 33.41 -14.49
N PRO A 28 8.68 34.36 -13.65
CA PRO A 28 9.40 35.54 -14.11
C PRO A 28 10.56 35.23 -15.05
N HIS A 29 10.65 36.00 -16.14
CA HIS A 29 11.70 35.84 -17.13
C HIS A 29 13.10 36.02 -16.53
N GLU A 30 13.27 37.00 -15.64
CA GLU A 30 14.53 37.30 -14.95
C GLU A 30 15.04 36.08 -14.15
N TRP A 31 14.17 35.47 -13.35
CA TRP A 31 14.51 34.27 -12.58
C TRP A 31 14.69 33.04 -13.47
N THR A 32 13.90 32.93 -14.54
CA THR A 32 14.06 31.87 -15.55
C THR A 32 15.44 31.92 -16.19
N MET A 33 15.89 33.09 -16.61
CA MET A 33 17.20 33.29 -17.24
C MET A 33 18.34 32.98 -16.28
N LEU A 34 18.23 33.44 -15.03
CA LEU A 34 19.21 33.12 -13.98
C LEU A 34 19.29 31.61 -13.74
N LEU A 35 18.14 30.93 -13.57
CA LEU A 35 18.09 29.49 -13.35
C LEU A 35 18.64 28.72 -14.55
N LYS A 36 18.30 29.11 -15.78
CA LYS A 36 18.85 28.52 -17.02
C LYS A 36 20.38 28.66 -17.08
N GLY A 37 20.91 29.82 -16.68
CA GLY A 37 22.37 30.07 -16.66
C GLY A 37 23.15 29.20 -15.69
N ILE A 38 22.49 28.55 -14.72
CA ILE A 38 23.11 27.65 -13.74
C ILE A 38 22.67 26.19 -13.92
N MET A 39 21.96 25.87 -15.00
CA MET A 39 21.59 24.50 -15.34
C MET A 39 22.80 23.70 -15.82
N ASP A 40 22.83 22.43 -15.42
CA ASP A 40 23.77 21.44 -15.94
C ASP A 40 23.02 20.51 -16.90
N GLY A 41 23.09 20.78 -18.21
CA GLY A 41 22.21 20.17 -19.20
C GLY A 41 20.73 20.47 -18.92
N TYR A 42 19.92 19.43 -18.70
CA TYR A 42 18.49 19.54 -18.34
C TYR A 42 18.25 19.61 -16.82
N HIS A 43 19.29 19.81 -16.00
CA HIS A 43 19.18 19.79 -14.56
C HIS A 43 19.27 21.18 -13.94
N SER A 44 18.12 21.71 -13.54
CA SER A 44 18.08 22.86 -12.64
C SER A 44 18.56 22.46 -11.23
N PRO A 45 19.41 23.28 -10.60
CA PRO A 45 19.79 23.10 -9.21
C PRO A 45 18.60 23.29 -8.28
N VAL A 46 17.54 24.00 -8.70
CA VAL A 46 16.35 24.26 -7.91
C VAL A 46 15.17 23.44 -8.44
N LYS A 47 14.30 22.94 -7.55
CA LYS A 47 13.12 22.14 -7.92
C LYS A 47 11.85 22.97 -7.76
N LEU A 48 11.35 23.55 -8.85
CA LEU A 48 10.13 24.36 -8.83
C LEU A 48 8.88 23.57 -8.36
N THR A 49 8.89 22.24 -8.51
CA THR A 49 7.86 21.35 -7.96
C THR A 49 7.66 21.53 -6.47
N ASP A 50 8.77 21.74 -5.75
CA ASP A 50 8.76 21.83 -4.29
C ASP A 50 8.29 23.22 -3.85
N LEU A 51 8.59 24.27 -4.61
CA LEU A 51 8.04 25.61 -4.40
C LEU A 51 6.53 25.64 -4.64
N ARG A 52 6.05 25.12 -5.78
CA ARG A 52 4.60 25.10 -6.07
C ARG A 52 3.84 24.36 -4.98
N ALA A 53 4.30 23.18 -4.57
CA ALA A 53 3.68 22.41 -3.50
C ALA A 53 3.55 23.22 -2.20
N LYS A 54 4.56 24.04 -1.86
CA LYS A 54 4.50 24.93 -0.69
C LYS A 54 3.51 26.07 -0.86
N LEU A 55 3.49 26.70 -2.03
CA LEU A 55 2.52 27.75 -2.34
C LEU A 55 1.08 27.20 -2.29
N GLN A 56 0.84 25.99 -2.79
CA GLN A 56 -0.47 25.31 -2.70
C GLN A 56 -0.90 25.01 -1.26
N MET A 57 0.05 24.77 -0.35
CA MET A 57 -0.26 24.61 1.08
C MET A 57 -0.69 25.92 1.73
N LEU A 58 -0.13 27.05 1.31
CA LEU A 58 -0.41 28.38 1.85
C LEU A 58 -1.65 29.03 1.22
N PHE A 59 -1.87 28.76 -0.06
CA PHE A 59 -2.89 29.39 -0.87
C PHE A 59 -3.77 28.31 -1.50
N PRO A 60 -4.91 27.95 -0.87
CA PRO A 60 -5.82 26.93 -1.40
C PRO A 60 -6.40 27.29 -2.78
N GLN A 61 -6.34 28.55 -3.18
CA GLN A 61 -6.68 29.03 -4.51
C GLN A 61 -5.80 28.42 -5.61
N ILE A 62 -4.54 28.09 -5.31
CA ILE A 62 -3.60 27.54 -6.29
C ILE A 62 -3.90 26.06 -6.50
N LEU A 63 -4.29 25.70 -7.72
CA LEU A 63 -4.72 24.34 -8.08
C LEU A 63 -3.61 23.49 -8.69
N GLY A 64 -2.63 24.13 -9.34
CA GLY A 64 -1.59 23.40 -10.05
C GLY A 64 -0.71 24.31 -10.89
N GLY A 65 0.07 23.71 -11.78
CA GLY A 65 0.97 24.43 -12.66
C GLY A 65 2.12 23.56 -13.18
N TYR A 66 2.96 24.14 -14.03
CA TYR A 66 3.97 23.42 -14.80
C TYR A 66 5.38 23.68 -14.25
N ASP A 67 6.22 22.64 -14.27
CA ASP A 67 7.59 22.68 -13.73
C ASP A 67 8.68 22.75 -14.81
N ASN A 68 8.35 22.35 -16.04
CA ASN A 68 9.31 22.20 -17.15
C ASN A 68 9.59 23.53 -17.88
N MET A 69 9.22 24.65 -17.27
CA MET A 69 9.43 26.02 -17.77
C MET A 69 10.89 26.33 -18.15
N LEU A 70 11.83 25.58 -17.55
CA LEU A 70 13.26 25.77 -17.76
C LEU A 70 13.81 24.99 -18.96
N THR A 71 13.06 24.03 -19.51
CA THR A 71 13.57 23.06 -20.51
C THR A 71 12.84 23.09 -21.86
N GLU A 72 11.62 23.62 -21.93
CA GLU A 72 10.80 23.63 -23.15
C GLU A 72 10.62 25.07 -23.67
N GLY A 73 10.62 25.25 -24.99
CA GLY A 73 10.44 26.56 -25.65
C GLY A 73 8.98 27.04 -25.73
N GLN A 74 8.06 26.37 -25.03
CA GLN A 74 6.65 26.72 -24.95
C GLN A 74 6.34 27.44 -23.63
N ALA A 75 5.52 28.49 -23.68
CA ALA A 75 5.04 29.20 -22.51
C ALA A 75 3.91 28.39 -21.84
N TYR A 76 4.24 27.65 -20.79
CA TYR A 76 3.26 27.00 -19.92
C TYR A 76 3.00 27.87 -18.67
N PRO A 77 1.84 27.79 -18.02
CA PRO A 77 1.63 28.55 -16.80
C PRO A 77 2.43 27.96 -15.63
N TRP A 78 3.12 28.79 -14.86
CA TRP A 78 3.79 28.33 -13.65
C TRP A 78 2.80 27.99 -12.55
N LEU A 79 1.78 28.85 -12.37
CA LEU A 79 0.68 28.64 -11.42
C LEU A 79 -0.66 28.81 -12.14
N ILE A 80 -1.63 27.98 -11.75
CA ILE A 80 -3.04 28.10 -12.11
C ILE A 80 -3.83 28.20 -10.80
N ALA A 81 -4.70 29.21 -10.69
CA ALA A 81 -5.49 29.49 -9.49
C ALA A 81 -6.94 29.87 -9.82
N THR A 82 -7.84 29.74 -8.85
CA THR A 82 -9.26 30.14 -8.97
C THR A 82 -9.48 31.64 -8.83
N GLU A 83 -8.53 32.35 -8.23
CA GLU A 83 -8.54 33.81 -8.10
C GLU A 83 -7.10 34.35 -8.03
N PRO A 84 -6.85 35.61 -8.44
CA PRO A 84 -5.56 36.25 -8.29
C PRO A 84 -5.16 36.37 -6.82
N ILE A 85 -3.96 35.90 -6.50
CA ILE A 85 -3.32 36.15 -5.20
C ILE A 85 -2.45 37.39 -5.34
N GLN A 86 -2.45 38.25 -4.33
CA GLN A 86 -1.63 39.46 -4.29
C GLN A 86 -0.18 39.19 -4.70
N GLU A 87 0.25 39.86 -5.78
CA GLU A 87 1.50 39.57 -6.47
C GLU A 87 2.72 39.87 -5.58
N VAL A 88 2.63 40.90 -4.74
CA VAL A 88 3.69 41.30 -3.80
C VAL A 88 4.08 40.16 -2.86
N TRP A 89 3.11 39.35 -2.40
CA TRP A 89 3.39 38.24 -1.49
C TRP A 89 3.98 37.04 -2.22
N LEU A 90 3.43 36.69 -3.38
CA LEU A 90 3.99 35.62 -4.21
C LEU A 90 5.41 35.93 -4.64
N GLU A 91 5.70 37.18 -5.01
CA GLU A 91 7.04 37.65 -5.37
C GLU A 91 7.99 37.43 -4.21
N ARG A 92 7.65 37.97 -3.04
CA ARG A 92 8.51 37.95 -1.86
C ARG A 92 8.80 36.52 -1.39
N LEU A 93 7.76 35.70 -1.27
CA LEU A 93 7.88 34.30 -0.84
C LEU A 93 8.74 33.51 -1.83
N THR A 94 8.50 33.67 -3.12
CA THR A 94 9.26 32.97 -4.16
C THR A 94 10.72 33.41 -4.20
N ARG A 95 10.98 34.71 -4.17
CA ARG A 95 12.33 35.27 -4.17
C ARG A 95 13.13 34.81 -2.97
N ASN A 96 12.56 34.88 -1.77
CA ASN A 96 13.22 34.41 -0.53
C ASN A 96 13.53 32.91 -0.63
N TRP A 97 12.57 32.12 -1.10
CA TRP A 97 12.78 30.69 -1.26
C TRP A 97 13.90 30.37 -2.26
N LEU A 98 13.91 31.03 -3.42
CA LEU A 98 14.97 30.84 -4.42
C LEU A 98 16.34 31.18 -3.84
N LYS A 99 16.46 32.30 -3.12
CA LYS A 99 17.70 32.69 -2.43
C LYS A 99 18.16 31.60 -1.47
N ASN A 100 17.28 31.16 -0.58
CA ASN A 100 17.60 30.15 0.43
C ASN A 100 18.00 28.81 -0.20
N GLU A 101 17.33 28.38 -1.28
CA GLU A 101 17.68 27.14 -1.98
C GLU A 101 19.03 27.20 -2.70
N LEU A 102 19.45 28.37 -3.19
CA LEU A 102 20.78 28.57 -3.75
C LEU A 102 21.84 28.66 -2.65
N LEU A 103 21.59 29.38 -1.55
CA LEU A 103 22.51 29.49 -0.40
C LEU A 103 22.80 28.12 0.24
N LYS A 104 21.80 27.23 0.32
CA LYS A 104 21.99 25.84 0.78
C LYS A 104 23.00 25.04 -0.07
N LYS A 105 23.32 25.52 -1.27
CA LYS A 105 24.20 24.87 -2.24
C LYS A 105 25.43 25.74 -2.46
N GLN A 106 26.49 25.49 -1.69
CA GLN A 106 27.77 26.23 -1.73
C GLN A 106 28.25 26.63 -3.16
N LYS A 107 28.05 25.76 -4.17
CA LYS A 107 28.38 26.04 -5.58
C LYS A 107 27.67 27.28 -6.17
N TYR A 108 26.47 27.61 -5.70
CA TYR A 108 25.60 28.65 -6.24
C TYR A 108 25.32 29.80 -5.26
N GLU A 109 26.09 29.89 -4.17
CA GLU A 109 25.88 30.89 -3.11
C GLU A 109 25.96 32.33 -3.67
N SER A 110 26.95 32.62 -4.52
CA SER A 110 27.09 33.93 -5.18
C SER A 110 25.91 34.28 -6.09
N LYS A 111 25.23 33.27 -6.66
CA LYS A 111 24.06 33.46 -7.52
C LYS A 111 22.80 33.83 -6.74
N ALA A 112 22.76 33.57 -5.43
CA ALA A 112 21.64 34.01 -4.60
C ALA A 112 21.55 35.56 -4.52
N ALA A 113 22.68 36.27 -4.58
CA ALA A 113 22.72 37.72 -4.57
C ALA A 113 22.17 38.36 -5.87
N GLU A 114 22.23 37.63 -6.98
CA GLU A 114 21.74 38.06 -8.30
C GLU A 114 20.20 38.00 -8.42
N ILE A 115 19.49 37.40 -7.45
CA ILE A 115 18.03 37.32 -7.49
C ILE A 115 17.42 38.68 -7.12
N SER A 116 16.96 39.40 -8.15
CA SER A 116 16.24 40.67 -8.07
C SER A 116 14.74 40.49 -7.80
N PRO A 117 14.04 41.53 -7.31
CA PRO A 117 12.59 41.59 -7.38
C PRO A 117 12.12 41.47 -8.83
N ALA A 118 11.00 40.78 -9.04
CA ALA A 118 10.40 40.61 -10.36
C ALA A 118 8.91 40.95 -10.35
N ASN A 119 8.40 41.43 -11.48
CA ASN A 119 6.97 41.67 -11.65
C ASN A 119 6.25 40.36 -11.95
N LEU A 120 5.26 40.05 -11.11
CA LEU A 120 4.33 38.95 -11.33
C LEU A 120 3.01 39.54 -11.82
N ASN A 121 2.36 38.86 -12.75
CA ASN A 121 1.05 39.26 -13.27
C ASN A 121 0.16 38.01 -13.39
N TRP A 122 -1.11 38.19 -13.04
CA TRP A 122 -2.15 37.21 -13.30
C TRP A 122 -2.84 37.52 -14.62
N GLU A 123 -3.05 36.49 -15.42
CA GLU A 123 -3.84 36.54 -16.64
C GLU A 123 -5.02 35.57 -16.55
N ARG A 124 -6.07 35.82 -17.31
CA ARG A 124 -7.20 34.87 -17.39
C ARG A 124 -6.74 33.58 -18.06
N TYR A 125 -7.05 32.45 -17.44
CA TYR A 125 -6.78 31.13 -17.97
C TYR A 125 -8.08 30.46 -18.43
N ASN A 126 -8.09 29.93 -19.64
CA ASN A 126 -9.16 29.08 -20.13
C ASN A 126 -8.65 27.64 -20.17
N LEU A 127 -9.44 26.69 -19.66
CA LEU A 127 -9.07 25.29 -19.75
C LEU A 127 -8.93 24.90 -21.23
N PRO A 128 -7.85 24.20 -21.62
CA PRO A 128 -7.69 23.73 -22.98
C PRO A 128 -8.75 22.68 -23.31
N ILE A 129 -9.12 22.57 -24.59
CA ILE A 129 -10.05 21.54 -25.08
C ILE A 129 -9.50 20.13 -24.82
N GLN A 130 -8.18 19.95 -24.98
CA GLN A 130 -7.48 18.73 -24.63
C GLN A 130 -6.69 18.93 -23.36
N TRP A 131 -7.08 18.23 -22.30
CA TRP A 131 -6.36 18.31 -21.03
C TRP A 131 -5.08 17.49 -21.11
N ASP A 132 -3.97 18.08 -20.70
CA ASP A 132 -2.73 17.34 -20.45
C ASP A 132 -2.70 16.76 -19.02
N ASN A 133 -1.57 16.19 -18.61
CA ASN A 133 -1.42 15.59 -17.29
C ASN A 133 -1.53 16.61 -16.14
N CYS A 134 -1.12 17.87 -16.35
CA CYS A 134 -1.22 18.91 -15.32
C CYS A 134 -2.69 19.24 -15.08
N VAL A 135 -3.42 19.53 -16.16
CA VAL A 135 -4.84 19.86 -16.08
C VAL A 135 -5.65 18.68 -15.53
N ARG A 136 -5.45 17.46 -16.06
CA ARG A 136 -6.16 16.25 -15.63
C ARG A 136 -5.93 15.92 -14.16
N TYR A 137 -4.68 15.87 -13.71
CA TYR A 137 -4.34 15.25 -12.43
C TYR A 137 -4.05 16.25 -11.29
N GLN A 138 -3.98 17.55 -11.58
CA GLN A 138 -3.81 18.59 -10.56
C GLN A 138 -4.97 19.60 -10.60
N VAL A 139 -5.17 20.28 -11.73
CA VAL A 139 -6.12 21.41 -11.82
C VAL A 139 -7.57 20.98 -11.61
N ILE A 140 -8.04 19.95 -12.33
CA ILE A 140 -9.43 19.47 -12.21
C ILE A 140 -9.74 18.92 -10.79
N PRO A 141 -8.92 18.03 -10.21
CA PRO A 141 -9.04 17.64 -8.80
C PRO A 141 -9.09 18.83 -7.83
N GLY A 142 -8.23 19.82 -8.06
CA GLY A 142 -8.18 21.06 -7.29
C GLY A 142 -9.48 21.87 -7.41
N LEU A 143 -10.05 21.99 -8.62
CA LEU A 143 -11.32 22.68 -8.87
C LEU A 143 -12.48 22.06 -8.08
N PHE A 144 -12.64 20.73 -8.15
CA PHE A 144 -13.68 20.04 -7.38
C PHE A 144 -13.48 20.25 -5.88
N THR A 145 -12.24 20.15 -5.41
CA THR A 145 -11.91 20.38 -4.00
C THR A 145 -12.27 21.79 -3.56
N HIS A 146 -11.83 22.80 -4.32
CA HIS A 146 -12.08 24.21 -4.06
C HIS A 146 -13.58 24.51 -4.02
N ALA A 147 -14.31 24.07 -5.05
CA ALA A 147 -15.76 24.27 -5.15
C ALA A 147 -16.52 23.60 -4.00
N PHE A 148 -16.13 22.39 -3.61
CA PHE A 148 -16.80 21.67 -2.53
C PHE A 148 -16.67 22.39 -1.18
N CYS A 149 -15.52 23.05 -0.93
CA CYS A 149 -15.20 23.71 0.34
C CYS A 149 -15.78 25.14 0.50
N GLN A 150 -16.44 25.71 -0.53
CA GLN A 150 -16.92 27.10 -0.46
C GLN A 150 -18.10 27.31 0.50
N GLU A 151 -18.88 26.26 0.77
CA GLU A 151 -20.12 26.37 1.55
C GLU A 151 -20.15 25.35 2.69
N ILE A 152 -20.94 25.66 3.73
CA ILE A 152 -21.27 24.68 4.75
C ILE A 152 -22.08 23.55 4.12
N ARG A 153 -21.70 22.32 4.41
CA ARG A 153 -22.35 21.12 3.88
C ARG A 153 -23.14 20.42 4.98
N TYR A 154 -24.31 19.89 4.64
CA TYR A 154 -25.21 19.22 5.58
C TYR A 154 -25.16 17.70 5.35
N LEU A 155 -24.62 16.98 6.32
CA LEU A 155 -24.50 15.52 6.27
C LEU A 155 -25.69 14.87 6.95
N ASN A 156 -26.56 14.27 6.15
CA ASN A 156 -27.74 13.55 6.60
C ASN A 156 -27.37 12.10 6.95
N LEU A 157 -27.33 11.76 8.23
CA LEU A 157 -27.14 10.39 8.72
C LEU A 157 -28.47 9.70 9.04
N PRO A 158 -28.52 8.35 9.07
CA PRO A 158 -29.71 7.62 9.49
C PRO A 158 -30.22 8.07 10.87
N GLY A 159 -31.54 8.06 11.04
CA GLY A 159 -32.20 8.54 12.26
C GLY A 159 -32.51 10.04 12.26
N GLY A 160 -32.39 10.72 11.10
CA GLY A 160 -32.75 12.14 10.95
C GLY A 160 -31.71 13.10 11.53
N VAL A 161 -30.48 12.63 11.75
CA VAL A 161 -29.39 13.47 12.25
C VAL A 161 -28.78 14.23 11.07
N ASP A 162 -28.94 15.55 11.07
CA ASP A 162 -28.30 16.44 10.12
C ASP A 162 -27.12 17.17 10.81
N ILE A 163 -25.94 17.09 10.20
CA ILE A 163 -24.70 17.60 10.77
C ILE A 163 -24.15 18.69 9.84
N PRO A 164 -24.06 19.95 10.29
CA PRO A 164 -23.39 21.00 9.53
C PRO A 164 -21.88 20.76 9.58
N LEU A 165 -21.27 20.69 8.40
CA LEU A 165 -19.84 20.45 8.20
C LEU A 165 -19.24 21.61 7.42
N LYS A 166 -18.30 22.31 8.04
CA LYS A 166 -17.41 23.22 7.33
C LYS A 166 -16.22 22.43 6.80
N PHE A 167 -16.14 22.30 5.47
CA PHE A 167 -14.97 21.73 4.80
C PHE A 167 -13.96 22.82 4.49
N VAL A 168 -12.68 22.48 4.61
CA VAL A 168 -11.56 23.31 4.21
C VAL A 168 -10.66 22.53 3.28
N GLN A 169 -10.07 23.23 2.33
CA GLN A 169 -9.11 22.64 1.40
C GLN A 169 -7.74 22.50 2.09
N VAL A 170 -7.22 21.28 2.10
CA VAL A 170 -5.90 20.96 2.64
C VAL A 170 -5.04 20.39 1.52
N PHE A 171 -3.82 20.91 1.34
CA PHE A 171 -2.86 20.29 0.44
C PHE A 171 -2.02 19.27 1.23
N TYR A 172 -2.34 17.99 1.07
CA TYR A 172 -1.74 16.89 1.82
C TYR A 172 -1.17 15.84 0.86
N GLY A 173 0.07 15.41 1.08
CA GLY A 173 0.68 14.36 0.24
C GLY A 173 0.78 14.74 -1.26
N LYS A 174 0.89 16.04 -1.58
CA LYS A 174 0.86 16.59 -2.94
C LYS A 174 -0.49 16.45 -3.66
N LYS A 175 -1.58 16.33 -2.92
CA LYS A 175 -2.95 16.28 -3.44
C LYS A 175 -3.83 17.30 -2.74
N HIS A 176 -4.87 17.71 -3.45
CA HIS A 176 -5.97 18.49 -2.90
C HIS A 176 -6.92 17.57 -2.12
N GLU A 177 -7.25 17.95 -0.90
CA GLU A 177 -8.15 17.22 0.00
C GLU A 177 -9.24 18.16 0.53
N CYS A 178 -10.49 17.72 0.52
CA CYS A 178 -11.55 18.35 1.32
C CYS A 178 -11.53 17.72 2.71
N MET A 179 -11.21 18.50 3.73
CA MET A 179 -11.23 18.03 5.12
C MET A 179 -12.28 18.80 5.91
N SER A 180 -13.19 18.11 6.60
CA SER A 180 -14.08 18.79 7.54
C SER A 180 -13.25 19.32 8.72
N LEU A 181 -13.65 20.44 9.32
CA LEU A 181 -13.13 20.79 10.64
C LEU A 181 -13.49 19.68 11.66
N PRO A 182 -12.63 19.40 12.66
CA PRO A 182 -12.92 18.35 13.64
C PRO A 182 -14.17 18.65 14.47
N PHE A 183 -14.90 17.60 14.84
CA PHE A 183 -16.06 17.73 15.73
C PHE A 183 -15.64 18.16 17.13
N LEU A 184 -15.99 19.36 17.58
CA LEU A 184 -15.60 19.83 18.90
C LEU A 184 -16.50 19.26 20.02
N ASP A 185 -17.78 19.02 19.73
CA ASP A 185 -18.79 18.66 20.75
C ASP A 185 -18.84 17.18 21.14
N LYS A 186 -18.17 16.29 20.40
CA LYS A 186 -18.13 14.84 20.70
C LYS A 186 -16.69 14.35 20.79
N GLN A 187 -16.32 13.84 21.96
CA GLN A 187 -15.04 13.17 22.18
C GLN A 187 -15.19 11.65 21.98
N PRO A 188 -14.27 10.99 21.26
CA PRO A 188 -13.07 11.54 20.62
C PRO A 188 -13.26 12.08 19.19
N GLN A 189 -12.44 13.06 18.82
CA GLN A 189 -12.65 13.96 17.68
C GLN A 189 -11.88 13.52 16.41
N PHE A 190 -12.51 13.68 15.24
CA PHE A 190 -11.93 13.34 13.92
C PHE A 190 -12.51 14.24 12.83
N SER A 191 -11.94 14.15 11.61
CA SER A 191 -12.46 14.85 10.42
C SER A 191 -12.89 13.86 9.34
N TYR A 192 -13.94 14.19 8.60
CA TYR A 192 -14.25 13.55 7.32
C TYR A 192 -13.32 14.08 6.24
N VAL A 193 -12.96 13.19 5.31
CA VAL A 193 -12.04 13.49 4.22
C VAL A 193 -12.63 13.04 2.90
N ILE A 194 -12.64 13.92 1.90
CA ILE A 194 -13.04 13.62 0.52
C ILE A 194 -11.90 13.98 -0.43
N HIS A 195 -11.54 13.06 -1.30
CA HIS A 195 -10.62 13.28 -2.40
C HIS A 195 -11.33 13.12 -3.74
N PHE A 196 -10.94 13.99 -4.67
CA PHE A 196 -11.31 13.90 -6.07
C PHE A 196 -10.06 13.52 -6.85
N ASP A 197 -10.09 12.42 -7.59
CA ASP A 197 -8.98 11.99 -8.44
C ASP A 197 -9.51 11.74 -9.84
N VAL A 198 -8.84 12.27 -10.86
CA VAL A 198 -9.15 11.94 -12.26
C VAL A 198 -8.30 10.76 -12.67
N THR A 199 -8.90 9.76 -13.31
CA THR A 199 -8.19 8.59 -13.83
C THR A 199 -8.72 8.19 -15.19
N ASN A 200 -7.84 7.74 -16.09
CA ASN A 200 -8.26 6.97 -17.25
C ASN A 200 -8.75 5.59 -16.79
N ARG A 201 -9.86 5.12 -17.38
CA ARG A 201 -10.41 3.79 -17.15
C ARG A 201 -9.51 2.74 -17.80
N GLY A 202 -9.21 1.66 -17.07
CA GLY A 202 -8.40 0.56 -17.62
C GLY A 202 -9.14 -0.15 -18.76
N GLY A 203 -8.47 -0.49 -19.85
CA GLY A 203 -9.11 -1.14 -21.01
C GLY A 203 -9.90 -0.20 -21.92
N GLU A 204 -10.28 0.99 -21.42
CA GLU A 204 -10.97 2.07 -22.14
C GLU A 204 -10.15 3.37 -21.99
N ALA A 205 -8.97 3.41 -22.61
CA ALA A 205 -7.95 4.44 -22.40
C ALA A 205 -8.46 5.89 -22.54
N ASP A 206 -9.44 6.14 -23.42
CA ASP A 206 -9.98 7.49 -23.67
C ASP A 206 -11.06 7.92 -22.68
N ARG A 207 -11.59 6.99 -21.87
CA ARG A 207 -12.66 7.30 -20.92
C ARG A 207 -12.09 7.82 -19.60
N LEU A 208 -12.35 9.09 -19.31
CA LEU A 208 -11.95 9.75 -18.07
C LEU A 208 -13.04 9.60 -17.00
N LEU A 209 -12.60 9.22 -15.81
CA LEU A 209 -13.45 9.08 -14.63
C LEU A 209 -13.01 10.05 -13.54
N LEU A 210 -13.98 10.65 -12.87
CA LEU A 210 -13.81 11.32 -11.58
C LEU A 210 -14.07 10.30 -10.46
N ASN A 211 -13.01 9.85 -9.81
CA ASN A 211 -13.09 9.00 -8.63
C ASN A 211 -13.26 9.84 -7.37
N VAL A 212 -14.26 9.50 -6.56
CA VAL A 212 -14.53 10.14 -5.27
C VAL A 212 -14.15 9.18 -4.15
N ARG A 213 -13.10 9.51 -3.41
CA ARG A 213 -12.62 8.69 -2.29
C ARG A 213 -12.97 9.35 -0.96
N ILE A 214 -13.67 8.59 -0.12
CA ILE A 214 -14.16 9.03 1.18
C ILE A 214 -13.38 8.32 2.28
N GLY A 215 -12.91 9.10 3.25
CA GLY A 215 -12.09 8.64 4.36
C GLY A 215 -12.26 9.50 5.59
N MET A 216 -11.33 9.32 6.54
CA MET A 216 -11.27 10.11 7.76
C MET A 216 -9.84 10.47 8.10
N ARG A 217 -9.68 11.56 8.84
CA ARG A 217 -8.43 11.95 9.45
C ARG A 217 -8.54 11.83 10.97
N ARG A 218 -7.58 11.14 11.57
CA ARG A 218 -7.48 10.92 13.01
C ARG A 218 -6.41 11.81 13.59
N PHE A 219 -6.60 12.25 14.82
CA PHE A 219 -5.69 13.15 15.50
C PHE A 219 -5.33 12.64 16.89
N HIS A 220 -4.16 13.04 17.36
CA HIS A 220 -3.80 12.91 18.77
C HIS A 220 -4.33 14.13 19.54
N THR A 221 -5.13 13.87 20.56
CA THR A 221 -5.65 14.88 21.49
C THR A 221 -4.95 14.81 22.85
N ASP A 222 -4.50 13.62 23.23
CA ASP A 222 -3.77 13.39 24.48
C ASP A 222 -2.29 13.81 24.36
N PRO A 223 -1.67 14.32 25.44
CA PRO A 223 -0.24 14.58 25.48
C PRO A 223 0.59 13.38 25.00
N ILE A 224 1.46 13.62 24.02
CA ILE A 224 2.28 12.56 23.40
C ILE A 224 3.62 12.40 24.12
N ILE A 225 4.13 13.48 24.72
CA ILE A 225 5.44 13.57 25.39
C ILE A 225 5.29 13.97 26.87
N ALA A 226 4.23 13.52 27.54
CA ALA A 226 3.90 13.94 28.92
C ALA A 226 5.03 13.67 29.94
N ASN A 227 5.88 12.67 29.68
CA ASN A 227 6.99 12.27 30.53
C ASN A 227 8.36 12.68 29.96
N GLU A 228 8.42 13.60 29.00
CA GLU A 228 9.62 14.01 28.27
C GLU A 228 10.40 12.84 27.63
N ASN A 229 9.73 11.73 27.35
CA ASN A 229 10.37 10.53 26.80
C ASN A 229 10.41 10.61 25.25
N PRO A 230 11.57 10.86 24.62
CA PRO A 230 11.65 11.01 23.17
C PRO A 230 11.35 9.71 22.41
N TYR A 231 11.36 8.55 23.08
CA TYR A 231 11.08 7.26 22.46
C TYR A 231 9.59 7.03 22.16
N GLU A 232 8.69 7.83 22.72
CA GLU A 232 7.25 7.83 22.36
C GLU A 232 7.03 8.24 20.88
N LEU A 233 8.01 8.96 20.31
CA LEU A 233 8.14 9.19 18.88
C LEU A 233 9.09 8.17 18.23
N LEU A 234 8.57 7.47 17.22
CA LEU A 234 9.36 6.66 16.31
C LEU A 234 10.20 7.56 15.41
N ASN A 235 11.30 7.03 14.85
CA ASN A 235 12.22 7.78 14.01
C ASN A 235 11.70 7.96 12.56
N LYS A 236 10.43 8.38 12.44
CA LYS A 236 9.71 8.65 11.18
C LYS A 236 9.17 10.09 11.21
N LYS A 237 8.63 10.55 10.08
CA LYS A 237 8.14 11.93 9.93
C LYS A 237 6.69 12.07 10.38
N GLY A 238 6.45 12.84 11.44
CA GLY A 238 5.13 13.27 11.88
C GLY A 238 4.55 14.41 11.04
N THR A 239 3.25 14.67 11.19
CA THR A 239 2.55 15.74 10.46
C THR A 239 1.68 16.58 11.40
N LEU A 240 1.82 17.89 11.32
CA LEU A 240 0.95 18.87 11.98
C LEU A 240 0.17 19.62 10.90
N LEU A 241 -1.16 19.71 11.05
CA LEU A 241 -1.96 20.67 10.28
C LEU A 241 -2.10 21.94 11.09
N LEU A 242 -1.62 23.06 10.56
CA LEU A 242 -1.56 24.33 11.26
C LEU A 242 -2.49 25.34 10.59
N GLY A 243 -3.45 25.85 11.36
CA GLY A 243 -4.56 26.68 10.92
C GLY A 243 -4.51 28.11 11.46
N MET A 244 -4.71 29.10 10.60
CA MET A 244 -4.91 30.50 10.98
C MET A 244 -5.60 31.32 9.90
N SER A 245 -5.94 32.54 10.29
CA SER A 245 -6.18 33.66 9.40
C SER A 245 -4.94 33.92 8.54
N ASN A 246 -5.03 33.67 7.24
CA ASN A 246 -3.97 34.00 6.30
C ASN A 246 -3.89 35.54 6.16
N PRO A 247 -2.78 36.18 6.53
CA PRO A 247 -2.65 37.64 6.50
C PRO A 247 -2.68 38.24 5.08
N PHE A 248 -2.64 37.40 4.04
CA PHE A 248 -2.54 37.81 2.64
C PHE A 248 -3.83 37.63 1.84
N VAL A 249 -4.89 37.13 2.47
CA VAL A 249 -6.22 36.98 1.84
C VAL A 249 -7.12 38.11 2.35
N LEU A 250 -7.55 38.99 1.45
CA LEU A 250 -8.34 40.20 1.77
C LEU A 250 -9.83 39.95 1.99
N THR A 251 -10.33 38.74 1.75
CA THR A 251 -11.76 38.46 1.87
C THR A 251 -12.19 38.40 3.33
N ASP A 252 -13.23 39.17 3.65
CA ASP A 252 -13.84 39.23 4.97
C ASP A 252 -14.41 37.85 5.36
N SER A 253 -14.09 37.41 6.57
CA SER A 253 -14.57 36.22 7.28
C SER A 253 -14.08 34.81 6.84
N SER A 254 -13.31 34.18 7.74
CA SER A 254 -13.42 32.74 8.10
C SER A 254 -12.68 31.62 7.34
N LEU A 255 -11.85 31.88 6.32
CA LEU A 255 -11.03 30.82 5.70
C LEU A 255 -9.86 30.43 6.61
N THR A 256 -10.04 29.37 7.40
CA THR A 256 -8.92 28.72 8.12
C THR A 256 -8.07 27.98 7.10
N VAL A 257 -6.95 28.58 6.68
CA VAL A 257 -5.97 27.87 5.83
C VAL A 257 -5.24 26.87 6.72
N LEU A 258 -5.32 25.57 6.38
CA LEU A 258 -4.59 24.52 7.08
C LEU A 258 -3.37 24.08 6.28
N SER A 259 -2.20 24.52 6.73
CA SER A 259 -0.93 24.15 6.14
C SER A 259 -0.36 22.88 6.77
N THR A 260 0.23 22.03 5.94
CA THR A 260 0.80 20.73 6.35
C THR A 260 2.30 20.85 6.71
N LEU A 261 2.64 20.89 8.00
CA LEU A 261 4.04 20.90 8.47
C LEU A 261 4.54 19.51 8.83
N LYS A 262 5.85 19.27 8.71
CA LYS A 262 6.46 17.94 8.92
C LYS A 262 7.56 18.01 9.96
N PHE A 263 7.44 17.17 10.98
CA PHE A 263 8.42 17.08 12.06
C PHE A 263 8.95 15.65 12.20
N ARG A 264 10.02 15.49 12.98
CA ARG A 264 10.61 14.19 13.33
C ARG A 264 11.23 14.27 14.72
N ARG A 265 11.56 13.12 15.30
CA ARG A 265 12.36 13.07 16.52
C ARG A 265 13.70 13.80 16.33
N ALA A 266 14.08 14.60 17.32
CA ALA A 266 15.40 15.23 17.35
C ALA A 266 16.51 14.18 17.51
N LYS A 267 17.71 14.51 17.05
CA LYS A 267 18.87 13.60 17.15
C LYS A 267 19.81 13.96 18.30
N ASP A 268 20.09 15.25 18.49
CA ASP A 268 21.17 15.73 19.37
C ASP A 268 20.84 17.08 20.06
N SER A 269 19.58 17.36 20.43
CA SER A 269 19.15 18.66 21.00
C SER A 269 18.40 18.54 22.33
N SER A 270 18.28 19.64 23.07
CA SER A 270 17.38 19.77 24.23
C SER A 270 15.89 19.66 23.87
N ALA A 271 15.52 19.87 22.61
CA ALA A 271 14.18 19.63 22.07
C ALA A 271 13.97 18.14 21.76
N LEU A 272 12.74 17.65 21.95
CA LEU A 272 12.37 16.24 21.74
C LEU A 272 12.04 15.97 20.26
N ALA A 273 11.41 16.93 19.60
CA ALA A 273 11.14 16.92 18.18
C ALA A 273 11.70 18.16 17.48
N GLN A 274 11.94 18.02 16.18
CA GLN A 274 12.39 19.10 15.32
C GLN A 274 11.65 19.05 13.99
N TRP A 275 11.48 20.20 13.38
CA TRP A 275 11.01 20.32 12.01
C TRP A 275 11.97 19.58 11.06
N VAL A 276 11.43 18.88 10.06
CA VAL A 276 12.22 18.00 9.17
C VAL A 276 13.19 18.80 8.30
N SER A 277 12.98 20.10 8.17
CA SER A 277 13.78 20.97 7.32
C SER A 277 13.59 22.45 7.61
N ALA A 278 14.59 23.25 7.24
CA ALA A 278 14.48 24.69 6.94
C ALA A 278 13.65 24.94 5.65
N GLU A 279 12.70 24.06 5.31
CA GLU A 279 11.79 24.22 4.17
C GLU A 279 10.47 24.84 4.60
N GLU A 280 10.22 24.85 5.90
CA GLU A 280 9.18 25.60 6.60
C GLU A 280 9.56 27.08 6.74
N ASP A 281 10.75 27.51 6.32
CA ASP A 281 11.15 28.93 6.31
C ASP A 281 10.18 29.80 5.51
N LEU A 282 9.61 29.29 4.40
CA LEU A 282 8.57 30.02 3.65
C LEU A 282 7.31 30.25 4.49
N PHE A 283 7.03 29.30 5.37
CA PHE A 283 5.89 29.34 6.29
C PHE A 283 6.21 30.21 7.51
N PHE A 284 7.42 30.11 8.09
CA PHE A 284 7.88 30.97 9.18
C PHE A 284 8.17 32.41 8.71
N ASP A 285 8.49 32.65 7.44
CA ASP A 285 8.57 34.01 6.86
C ASP A 285 7.22 34.74 6.96
N ILE A 286 6.12 33.98 7.01
CA ILE A 286 4.75 34.48 7.20
C ILE A 286 4.47 34.67 8.69
N PHE A 287 5.03 33.80 9.54
CA PHE A 287 4.87 33.81 10.98
C PHE A 287 6.08 34.40 11.64
N LYS A 288 6.00 35.67 11.98
CA LYS A 288 7.02 36.36 12.79
C LYS A 288 7.19 35.77 14.21
N ASP A 289 6.52 34.66 14.55
CA ASP A 289 6.56 33.96 15.83
C ASP A 289 7.24 32.59 15.71
N ASN A 290 8.20 32.30 16.60
CA ASN A 290 8.87 31.01 16.69
C ASN A 290 7.96 29.97 17.37
N LEU A 291 7.32 29.10 16.59
CA LEU A 291 6.52 27.98 17.09
C LEU A 291 7.37 26.74 17.32
N SER A 292 7.29 26.17 18.54
CA SER A 292 7.96 24.91 18.88
C SER A 292 7.00 23.73 18.72
N ILE A 293 7.39 22.69 17.98
CA ILE A 293 6.61 21.45 17.83
C ILE A 293 6.38 20.76 19.19
N ASP A 294 7.33 20.87 20.12
CA ASP A 294 7.23 20.24 21.44
C ASP A 294 6.02 20.78 22.22
N GLN A 295 5.65 22.05 22.02
CA GLN A 295 4.46 22.64 22.65
C GLN A 295 3.16 21.97 22.17
N PHE A 296 3.06 21.64 20.88
CA PHE A 296 1.91 20.93 20.33
C PHE A 296 1.87 19.48 20.82
N LEU A 297 3.02 18.81 20.91
CA LEU A 297 3.11 17.43 21.39
C LEU A 297 2.78 17.31 22.89
N ALA A 298 3.16 18.31 23.70
CA ALA A 298 2.90 18.34 25.13
C ALA A 298 1.43 18.64 25.47
N SER A 299 0.73 19.41 24.66
CA SER A 299 -0.67 19.78 24.91
C SER A 299 -1.48 19.94 23.62
N PRO A 300 -1.79 18.85 22.89
CA PRO A 300 -2.42 18.97 21.58
C PRO A 300 -3.78 19.68 21.60
N LEU A 301 -4.64 19.33 22.56
CA LEU A 301 -6.02 19.81 22.62
C LEU A 301 -6.14 21.32 22.89
N SER A 302 -5.14 21.96 23.52
CA SER A 302 -5.19 23.41 23.78
C SER A 302 -5.16 24.24 22.50
N TYR A 303 -4.59 23.68 21.42
CA TYR A 303 -4.50 24.30 20.10
C TYR A 303 -5.73 24.03 19.21
N TRP A 304 -6.82 23.47 19.74
CA TRP A 304 -8.04 23.22 18.96
C TRP A 304 -9.09 24.33 19.11
N SER A 305 -8.93 25.22 20.09
CA SER A 305 -9.91 26.26 20.43
C SER A 305 -10.15 27.26 19.28
N GLU A 306 -11.40 27.70 19.11
CA GLU A 306 -11.77 28.67 18.08
C GLU A 306 -11.30 30.10 18.38
N SER A 307 -11.02 30.41 19.64
CA SER A 307 -10.55 31.72 20.11
C SER A 307 -9.02 31.91 19.97
N GLY A 308 -8.27 30.85 19.69
CA GLY A 308 -6.82 30.90 19.51
C GLY A 308 -6.42 31.49 18.16
N LYS A 309 -5.36 32.32 18.13
CA LYS A 309 -4.76 32.84 16.89
C LYS A 309 -4.17 31.74 15.98
N VAL A 310 -3.83 30.59 16.57
CA VAL A 310 -3.19 29.45 15.89
C VAL A 310 -3.94 28.17 16.29
N LYS A 311 -4.35 27.39 15.29
CA LYS A 311 -4.98 26.07 15.45
C LYS A 311 -4.00 24.97 15.04
N GLY A 312 -3.86 23.91 15.81
CA GLY A 312 -2.89 22.84 15.53
C GLY A 312 -3.51 21.46 15.68
N TYR A 313 -3.46 20.65 14.61
CA TYR A 313 -3.96 19.27 14.62
C TYR A 313 -2.83 18.28 14.34
N LEU A 314 -2.45 17.50 15.36
CA LEU A 314 -1.45 16.44 15.22
C LEU A 314 -2.07 15.22 14.53
N VAL A 315 -1.71 15.01 13.28
CA VAL A 315 -2.25 13.91 12.47
C VAL A 315 -1.64 12.59 12.92
N HIS A 316 -2.49 11.64 13.28
CA HIS A 316 -2.04 10.31 13.69
C HIS A 316 -1.45 9.51 12.52
N SER A 317 -0.36 8.80 12.81
CA SER A 317 0.23 7.75 11.98
C SER A 317 0.88 6.71 12.89
N SER A 318 0.57 5.42 12.70
CA SER A 318 1.15 4.31 13.46
C SER A 318 2.66 4.13 13.20
N GLN A 319 3.19 4.76 12.16
CA GLN A 319 4.63 4.79 11.89
C GLN A 319 5.38 5.83 12.72
N VAL A 320 4.68 6.82 13.29
CA VAL A 320 5.27 7.96 13.99
C VAL A 320 5.09 7.83 15.50
N TYR A 321 3.93 7.35 15.93
CA TYR A 321 3.56 7.28 17.34
C TYR A 321 3.40 5.83 17.78
N GLN A 322 3.86 5.51 18.99
CA GLN A 322 3.65 4.20 19.58
C GLN A 322 2.21 4.00 20.06
N ASN A 323 1.56 5.07 20.51
CA ASN A 323 0.20 5.04 21.04
C ASN A 323 -0.81 5.29 19.92
N GLU A 324 -1.94 4.59 19.95
CA GLU A 324 -3.06 4.84 19.05
C GLU A 324 -3.99 5.91 19.64
N PRO A 325 -4.56 6.80 18.81
CA PRO A 325 -5.58 7.72 19.26
C PRO A 325 -6.84 6.97 19.69
N ASP A 326 -7.65 7.72 20.42
CA ASP A 326 -8.94 7.28 20.94
C ASP A 326 -9.94 6.94 19.81
N VAL A 327 -9.91 7.71 18.71
CA VAL A 327 -10.67 7.38 17.49
C VAL A 327 -10.02 6.21 16.76
N LYS A 328 -10.78 5.13 16.55
CA LYS A 328 -10.33 3.96 15.77
C LYS A 328 -10.60 4.13 14.28
N THR A 329 -9.93 3.34 13.44
CA THR A 329 -9.97 3.50 11.98
C THR A 329 -11.33 3.14 11.33
N GLY A 330 -11.55 3.72 10.13
CA GLY A 330 -12.58 3.36 9.16
C GLY A 330 -13.98 3.98 9.36
N LEU A 331 -14.75 4.13 8.28
CA LEU A 331 -16.09 4.75 8.29
C LEU A 331 -17.23 3.73 8.16
N GLY A 332 -18.38 4.07 8.72
CA GLY A 332 -19.63 3.35 8.51
C GLY A 332 -20.10 3.39 7.04
N LEU A 333 -20.87 2.38 6.62
CA LEU A 333 -21.50 2.41 5.28
C LEU A 333 -22.49 3.57 5.13
N PRO A 334 -23.30 3.91 6.15
CA PRO A 334 -24.24 5.03 6.01
C PRO A 334 -23.54 6.37 5.83
N GLU A 335 -22.44 6.63 6.57
CA GLU A 335 -21.66 7.87 6.44
C GLU A 335 -21.03 7.99 5.05
N ARG A 336 -20.46 6.89 4.53
CA ARG A 336 -19.86 6.87 3.19
C ARG A 336 -20.89 7.17 2.11
N THR A 337 -22.07 6.57 2.21
CA THR A 337 -23.17 6.79 1.27
C THR A 337 -23.66 8.23 1.35
N ALA A 338 -23.91 8.74 2.56
CA ALA A 338 -24.37 10.11 2.76
C ALA A 338 -23.36 11.17 2.27
N LEU A 339 -22.05 10.95 2.48
CA LEU A 339 -21.00 11.82 1.94
C LEU A 339 -20.92 11.77 0.42
N LEU A 340 -21.11 10.59 -0.20
CA LEU A 340 -21.15 10.46 -1.65
C LEU A 340 -22.38 11.12 -2.26
N ASP A 341 -23.55 10.96 -1.63
CA ASP A 341 -24.80 11.60 -2.05
C ASP A 341 -24.71 13.12 -1.92
N LEU A 342 -24.02 13.61 -0.89
CA LEU A 342 -23.70 15.03 -0.74
C LEU A 342 -22.85 15.52 -1.92
N VAL A 343 -21.75 14.83 -2.27
CA VAL A 343 -20.92 15.17 -3.44
C VAL A 343 -21.73 15.16 -4.74
N SER A 344 -22.54 14.12 -4.93
CA SER A 344 -23.35 13.95 -6.15
C SER A 344 -24.37 15.07 -6.31
N ARG A 345 -25.01 15.51 -5.21
CA ARG A 345 -25.93 16.65 -5.21
C ARG A 345 -25.22 17.97 -5.46
N THR A 346 -24.07 18.21 -4.81
CA THR A 346 -23.31 19.46 -4.95
C THR A 346 -22.91 19.73 -6.40
N PHE A 347 -22.48 18.70 -7.13
CA PHE A 347 -21.99 18.84 -8.51
C PHE A 347 -22.99 18.34 -9.56
N ASN A 348 -24.22 17.99 -9.16
CA ASN A 348 -25.24 17.43 -10.03
C ASN A 348 -24.71 16.26 -10.89
N LEU A 349 -23.92 15.37 -10.28
CA LEU A 349 -23.28 14.24 -10.96
C LEU A 349 -24.32 13.14 -11.19
N LYS A 350 -25.05 13.24 -12.30
CA LYS A 350 -26.12 12.29 -12.66
C LYS A 350 -25.60 11.00 -13.32
N ALA A 351 -24.43 11.04 -13.96
CA ALA A 351 -23.82 9.92 -14.68
C ALA A 351 -22.84 9.14 -13.79
N ARG A 352 -23.34 8.56 -12.70
CA ARG A 352 -22.57 7.54 -11.96
C ARG A 352 -22.44 6.31 -12.86
N LEU A 353 -21.32 5.60 -12.77
CA LEU A 353 -21.20 4.30 -13.45
C LEU A 353 -22.36 3.38 -13.03
N ASP A 354 -22.83 2.58 -13.98
CA ASP A 354 -23.99 1.71 -13.81
C ASP A 354 -23.81 0.75 -12.64
N PHE A 355 -24.94 0.23 -12.16
CA PHE A 355 -24.93 -0.88 -11.22
C PHE A 355 -24.30 -2.10 -11.86
N LEU A 356 -23.27 -2.63 -11.22
CA LEU A 356 -22.53 -3.78 -11.69
C LEU A 356 -23.23 -5.06 -11.26
N GLU A 357 -23.53 -5.91 -12.24
CA GLU A 357 -24.15 -7.19 -11.99
C GLU A 357 -23.16 -8.18 -11.40
N LYS A 358 -23.66 -9.02 -10.51
CA LYS A 358 -22.88 -10.12 -9.95
C LYS A 358 -22.70 -11.22 -10.99
N VAL A 359 -21.44 -11.58 -11.22
CA VAL A 359 -21.07 -12.76 -12.02
C VAL A 359 -21.25 -14.01 -11.16
N SER A 360 -21.88 -15.05 -11.72
CA SER A 360 -21.97 -16.35 -11.05
C SER A 360 -20.59 -16.97 -10.97
N CYS A 361 -20.09 -17.20 -9.76
CA CYS A 361 -18.89 -17.99 -9.52
C CYS A 361 -19.35 -19.38 -9.05
N GLY A 362 -19.13 -20.42 -9.85
CA GLY A 362 -19.40 -21.80 -9.46
C GLY A 362 -18.43 -22.30 -8.37
N GLY A 363 -18.89 -23.24 -7.54
CA GLY A 363 -18.05 -24.01 -6.62
C GLY A 363 -18.05 -23.52 -5.16
N ARG A 364 -18.41 -24.40 -4.23
CA ARG A 364 -17.98 -24.26 -2.83
C ARG A 364 -16.53 -24.73 -2.76
N LEU A 365 -15.63 -23.91 -2.22
CA LEU A 365 -14.26 -24.34 -1.97
C LEU A 365 -14.26 -25.37 -0.83
N LYS A 366 -13.75 -26.56 -1.10
CA LYS A 366 -13.42 -27.56 -0.09
C LYS A 366 -12.01 -27.28 0.41
N HIS A 367 -11.83 -27.35 1.73
CA HIS A 367 -10.52 -27.21 2.35
C HIS A 367 -9.65 -28.47 2.14
N LEU A 368 -10.28 -29.64 2.13
CA LEU A 368 -9.62 -30.94 2.10
C LEU A 368 -10.19 -31.84 0.99
N PRO A 369 -9.40 -32.80 0.46
CA PRO A 369 -7.97 -33.01 0.72
C PRO A 369 -7.09 -31.92 0.09
N ILE A 370 -6.04 -31.47 0.78
CA ILE A 370 -5.07 -30.49 0.23
C ILE A 370 -4.37 -31.09 -0.99
N LYS A 371 -4.11 -30.30 -2.04
CA LYS A 371 -3.27 -30.77 -3.14
C LYS A 371 -1.80 -30.57 -2.78
N ALA A 372 -1.06 -31.68 -2.71
CA ALA A 372 0.36 -31.70 -2.39
C ALA A 372 1.20 -31.71 -3.68
N PRO A 373 2.43 -31.16 -3.65
CA PRO A 373 3.44 -31.49 -4.66
C PRO A 373 3.74 -32.99 -4.64
N GLU A 374 4.46 -33.54 -5.63
CA GLU A 374 4.87 -34.96 -5.72
C GLU A 374 5.87 -35.36 -4.62
N ARG A 375 5.43 -35.32 -3.37
CA ARG A 375 6.17 -35.66 -2.15
C ARG A 375 5.30 -36.56 -1.30
N THR A 376 5.91 -37.54 -0.68
CA THR A 376 5.23 -38.50 0.21
C THR A 376 5.59 -38.29 1.68
N PHE A 377 6.56 -37.41 1.99
CA PHE A 377 7.09 -37.24 3.34
C PHE A 377 7.49 -35.79 3.68
N ILE A 378 7.10 -35.34 4.87
CA ILE A 378 7.49 -34.09 5.53
C ILE A 378 8.15 -34.42 6.86
N ASN A 379 9.31 -33.80 7.12
CA ASN A 379 9.90 -33.73 8.45
C ASN A 379 9.56 -32.37 9.07
N LEU A 380 8.67 -32.34 10.06
CA LEU A 380 8.28 -31.13 10.77
C LEU A 380 9.05 -31.02 12.08
N GLU A 381 10.07 -30.17 12.09
CA GLU A 381 10.85 -29.85 13.28
C GLU A 381 10.14 -28.76 14.10
N LEU A 382 9.85 -29.06 15.35
CA LEU A 382 9.26 -28.16 16.33
C LEU A 382 10.36 -27.66 17.26
N TRP A 383 10.89 -26.48 16.94
CA TRP A 383 11.93 -25.77 17.70
C TRP A 383 11.26 -24.94 18.79
N MET A 384 11.08 -25.54 19.96
CA MET A 384 10.35 -24.94 21.08
C MET A 384 10.67 -25.63 22.41
N SER A 385 10.25 -25.04 23.52
CA SER A 385 10.36 -25.67 24.84
C SER A 385 9.60 -27.02 24.92
N PRO A 386 10.00 -27.96 25.80
CA PRO A 386 9.33 -29.27 25.91
C PRO A 386 7.84 -29.19 26.24
N ASP A 387 7.41 -28.19 27.01
CA ASP A 387 6.01 -28.00 27.37
C ASP A 387 5.21 -27.46 26.18
N MET A 388 5.75 -26.45 25.48
CA MET A 388 5.19 -25.92 24.24
C MET A 388 5.10 -27.00 23.14
N TYR A 389 6.08 -27.91 23.06
CA TYR A 389 6.05 -29.04 22.14
C TYR A 389 4.81 -29.90 22.34
N LYS A 390 4.55 -30.34 23.58
CA LYS A 390 3.39 -31.20 23.89
C LYS A 390 2.08 -30.51 23.53
N GLU A 391 1.91 -29.26 23.97
CA GLU A 391 0.70 -28.48 23.66
C GLU A 391 0.52 -28.29 22.15
N CYS A 392 1.60 -28.01 21.42
CA CYS A 392 1.55 -27.83 19.96
C CYS A 392 1.16 -29.12 19.23
N VAL A 393 1.70 -30.28 19.63
CA VAL A 393 1.34 -31.59 19.07
C VAL A 393 -0.15 -31.90 19.30
N GLU A 394 -0.64 -31.66 20.52
CA GLU A 394 -2.07 -31.84 20.85
C GLU A 394 -2.97 -30.94 20.01
N LEU A 395 -2.58 -29.67 19.80
CA LEU A 395 -3.32 -28.73 18.97
C LEU A 395 -3.31 -29.12 17.48
N LEU A 396 -2.16 -29.57 16.95
CA LEU A 396 -2.03 -30.06 15.57
C LEU A 396 -2.98 -31.24 15.30
N ALA A 397 -3.09 -32.18 16.24
CA ALA A 397 -3.98 -33.33 16.15
C ALA A 397 -5.48 -32.95 16.18
N GLN A 398 -5.81 -31.76 16.68
CA GLN A 398 -7.19 -31.26 16.80
C GLN A 398 -7.66 -30.40 15.62
N ILE A 399 -6.81 -30.13 14.63
CA ILE A 399 -7.17 -29.26 13.49
C ILE A 399 -8.27 -29.89 12.63
N GLN A 400 -9.40 -29.20 12.54
CA GLN A 400 -10.59 -29.59 11.78
C GLN A 400 -11.13 -28.43 10.95
N PHE A 401 -11.54 -28.70 9.71
CA PHE A 401 -12.09 -27.70 8.78
C PHE A 401 -13.62 -27.76 8.60
N ASP A 402 -14.28 -28.86 9.01
CA ASP A 402 -15.74 -29.05 8.90
C ASP A 402 -16.30 -29.88 10.08
N ASN A 403 -17.58 -29.67 10.45
CA ASN A 403 -18.29 -30.40 11.53
C ASN A 403 -18.70 -31.85 11.16
N SER A 404 -18.34 -32.36 9.99
CA SER A 404 -18.62 -33.74 9.56
C SER A 404 -17.40 -34.64 9.73
N ASN A 405 -17.60 -35.91 10.09
CA ASN A 405 -16.62 -36.95 10.48
C ASN A 405 -15.44 -37.28 9.52
N GLY A 406 -15.14 -36.44 8.52
CA GLY A 406 -13.97 -36.52 7.64
C GLY A 406 -13.13 -35.24 7.54
N GLY A 407 -13.39 -34.23 8.40
CA GLY A 407 -12.81 -32.88 8.30
C GLY A 407 -11.44 -32.64 8.98
N ARG A 408 -10.75 -33.68 9.45
CA ARG A 408 -9.42 -33.54 10.09
C ARG A 408 -8.32 -33.25 9.07
N LEU A 409 -7.40 -32.35 9.44
CA LEU A 409 -6.22 -32.04 8.63
C LEU A 409 -5.14 -33.13 8.76
N LEU A 410 -4.90 -33.60 9.98
CA LEU A 410 -3.90 -34.60 10.33
C LEU A 410 -4.60 -35.80 10.97
N TRP A 411 -4.29 -37.00 10.47
CA TRP A 411 -4.75 -38.27 11.03
C TRP A 411 -3.61 -38.93 11.78
N PRO A 412 -3.79 -39.34 13.04
CA PRO A 412 -2.75 -40.04 13.79
C PRO A 412 -2.45 -41.39 13.13
N THR A 413 -1.20 -41.85 13.26
CA THR A 413 -0.77 -43.20 12.86
C THR A 413 -0.52 -44.08 14.09
N ASP A 414 -0.10 -45.33 13.86
CA ASP A 414 0.33 -46.24 14.95
C ASP A 414 1.56 -45.72 15.70
N LYS A 415 2.30 -44.76 15.14
CA LYS A 415 3.43 -44.11 15.78
C LYS A 415 3.01 -42.73 16.33
N PRO A 416 3.37 -42.41 17.59
CA PRO A 416 2.90 -41.20 18.26
C PRO A 416 3.38 -39.89 17.62
N ASP A 417 4.53 -39.90 16.95
CA ASP A 417 5.13 -38.71 16.30
C ASP A 417 4.92 -38.69 14.77
N GLU A 418 4.06 -39.56 14.21
CA GLU A 418 3.74 -39.56 12.78
C GLU A 418 2.25 -39.35 12.53
N PHE A 419 1.94 -38.48 11.58
CA PHE A 419 0.59 -38.17 11.13
C PHE A 419 0.47 -38.32 9.61
N ILE A 420 -0.72 -38.68 9.14
CA ILE A 420 -1.08 -38.61 7.72
C ILE A 420 -1.78 -37.27 7.48
N LEU A 421 -1.18 -36.43 6.63
CA LEU A 421 -1.81 -35.21 6.14
C LEU A 421 -2.91 -35.58 5.15
N ASN A 422 -4.11 -35.03 5.37
CA ASN A 422 -5.24 -35.17 4.48
C ASN A 422 -5.00 -34.38 3.18
N ALA A 423 -4.21 -34.98 2.30
CA ALA A 423 -3.73 -34.42 1.05
C ALA A 423 -3.79 -35.45 -0.09
N ASN A 424 -3.70 -34.95 -1.33
CA ASN A 424 -3.57 -35.73 -2.54
C ASN A 424 -2.34 -35.23 -3.35
N PRO A 425 -1.31 -36.08 -3.57
CA PRO A 425 -1.14 -37.43 -3.00
C PRO A 425 -1.04 -37.41 -1.46
N GLU A 426 -1.21 -38.58 -0.83
CA GLU A 426 -1.08 -38.73 0.62
C GLU A 426 0.35 -38.37 1.08
N VAL A 427 0.46 -37.66 2.21
CA VAL A 427 1.74 -37.20 2.76
C VAL A 427 1.88 -37.57 4.22
N VAL A 428 2.98 -38.24 4.57
CA VAL A 428 3.34 -38.52 5.97
C VAL A 428 4.06 -37.30 6.56
N VAL A 429 3.66 -36.88 7.75
CA VAL A 429 4.26 -35.80 8.53
C VAL A 429 4.87 -36.41 9.80
N ALA A 430 6.20 -36.44 9.88
CA ALA A 430 6.91 -36.85 11.08
C ALA A 430 7.28 -35.62 11.91
N LEU A 431 6.97 -35.66 13.21
CA LEU A 431 7.27 -34.60 14.16
C LEU A 431 8.63 -34.86 14.82
N GLN A 432 9.41 -33.80 14.98
CA GLN A 432 10.69 -33.85 15.69
C GLN A 432 10.82 -32.68 16.64
N HIS A 433 10.91 -32.95 17.94
CA HIS A 433 11.26 -31.93 18.93
C HIS A 433 12.72 -31.49 18.77
N ARG A 434 12.95 -30.17 18.78
CA ARG A 434 14.28 -29.56 18.75
C ARG A 434 14.34 -28.44 19.80
N ASP A 435 15.49 -28.29 20.44
CA ASP A 435 15.74 -27.20 21.39
C ASP A 435 15.96 -25.87 20.67
N ASP A 436 15.16 -24.85 20.99
CA ASP A 436 15.20 -23.51 20.40
C ASP A 436 16.10 -22.53 21.16
N ALA A 437 16.57 -22.88 22.36
CA ALA A 437 17.25 -21.95 23.27
C ALA A 437 18.45 -21.25 22.64
N PHE A 438 19.16 -21.93 21.74
CA PHE A 438 20.28 -21.30 21.04
C PHE A 438 19.84 -20.47 19.84
N LEU A 439 18.66 -20.65 19.24
CA LEU A 439 18.16 -19.92 18.04
C LEU A 439 17.54 -18.57 18.39
N THR A 440 16.88 -18.47 19.54
CA THR A 440 16.07 -17.31 19.95
C THR A 440 16.85 -16.20 20.67
N GLN A 441 18.18 -16.36 20.78
CA GLN A 441 19.08 -15.36 21.37
C GLN A 441 19.09 -14.04 20.58
N GLU A 442 19.09 -12.92 21.31
CA GLU A 442 19.20 -11.56 20.74
C GLU A 442 20.46 -11.37 19.90
N LEU A 443 20.37 -10.50 18.88
CA LEU A 443 21.51 -10.09 18.06
C LEU A 443 22.14 -8.80 18.60
N ASP A 444 23.47 -8.76 18.77
CA ASP A 444 24.15 -7.49 19.04
C ASP A 444 24.27 -6.63 17.76
N PRO A 445 24.27 -5.28 17.87
CA PRO A 445 24.08 -4.39 16.72
C PRO A 445 25.29 -4.27 15.79
N GLU A 446 26.49 -4.66 16.25
CA GLU A 446 27.73 -4.55 15.47
C GLU A 446 28.04 -5.85 14.69
N GLY A 447 27.68 -5.89 13.40
CA GLY A 447 28.30 -6.80 12.42
C GLY A 447 27.90 -8.29 12.43
N LEU A 448 26.88 -8.70 13.18
CA LEU A 448 26.73 -10.10 13.61
C LEU A 448 25.80 -11.02 12.80
N ARG A 449 25.03 -10.52 11.82
CA ARG A 449 24.10 -11.40 11.11
C ARG A 449 24.79 -12.54 10.35
N GLU A 450 25.96 -12.31 9.76
CA GLU A 450 26.77 -13.38 9.11
C GLU A 450 27.33 -14.37 10.13
N GLN A 451 27.78 -13.86 11.28
CA GLN A 451 28.33 -14.69 12.35
C GLN A 451 27.24 -15.60 12.91
N ARG A 452 26.05 -15.05 13.16
CA ARG A 452 24.89 -15.82 13.60
C ARG A 452 24.46 -16.88 12.58
N VAL A 453 24.35 -16.50 11.31
CA VAL A 453 24.04 -17.43 10.23
C VAL A 453 25.09 -18.55 10.15
N SER A 454 26.38 -18.22 10.36
CA SER A 454 27.48 -19.19 10.36
C SER A 454 27.45 -20.10 11.60
N GLU A 455 27.10 -19.57 12.77
CA GLU A 455 26.91 -20.33 14.01
C GLU A 455 25.80 -21.37 13.85
N ILE A 456 24.63 -20.94 13.35
CA ILE A 456 23.49 -21.83 13.08
C ILE A 456 23.91 -22.91 12.08
N LYS A 457 24.58 -22.54 10.98
CA LYS A 457 25.06 -23.50 9.98
C LYS A 457 26.05 -24.53 10.56
N LYS A 458 26.84 -24.15 11.57
CA LYS A 458 27.79 -25.07 12.24
C LYS A 458 27.10 -25.99 13.24
N ARG A 459 26.06 -25.51 13.94
CA ARG A 459 25.36 -26.26 14.98
C ARG A 459 24.25 -27.17 14.43
N VAL A 460 23.63 -26.79 13.33
CA VAL A 460 22.49 -27.50 12.74
C VAL A 460 22.99 -28.39 11.59
N THR A 461 22.67 -29.69 11.66
CA THR A 461 22.99 -30.63 10.59
C THR A 461 22.24 -30.31 9.32
N VAL A 462 22.85 -30.54 8.16
CA VAL A 462 22.19 -30.36 6.87
C VAL A 462 21.04 -31.37 6.75
N ALA A 463 19.86 -30.88 6.39
CA ALA A 463 18.69 -31.72 6.16
C ALA A 463 18.90 -32.68 4.98
N GLU A 464 18.20 -33.82 5.02
CA GLU A 464 18.18 -34.78 3.93
C GLU A 464 17.57 -34.16 2.68
N ARG A 465 18.19 -34.37 1.51
CA ARG A 465 17.86 -33.64 0.28
C ARG A 465 16.55 -34.10 -0.37
N ASP A 466 16.13 -35.33 -0.10
CA ASP A 466 14.93 -35.98 -0.60
C ASP A 466 13.68 -35.62 0.23
N LYS A 467 13.84 -35.38 1.54
CA LYS A 467 12.74 -35.00 2.43
C LYS A 467 12.49 -33.49 2.45
N LEU A 468 11.22 -33.10 2.58
CA LEU A 468 10.85 -31.70 2.84
C LEU A 468 10.97 -31.45 4.34
N THR A 469 11.93 -30.62 4.74
CA THR A 469 12.08 -30.25 6.16
C THR A 469 11.49 -28.88 6.43
N LEU A 470 10.47 -28.85 7.27
CA LEU A 470 9.78 -27.64 7.74
C LEU A 470 10.12 -27.42 9.22
N ALA A 471 10.23 -26.17 9.64
CA ALA A 471 10.59 -25.79 11.00
C ALA A 471 9.60 -24.75 11.55
N LEU A 472 8.90 -25.10 12.63
CA LEU A 472 8.14 -24.16 13.44
C LEU A 472 9.00 -23.74 14.63
N ILE A 473 9.16 -22.44 14.81
CA ILE A 473 10.11 -21.88 15.77
C ILE A 473 9.35 -20.99 16.76
N GLU A 474 9.44 -21.33 18.04
CA GLU A 474 9.01 -20.48 19.15
C GLU A 474 9.87 -19.21 19.18
N ILE A 475 9.24 -18.03 19.32
CA ILE A 475 9.96 -16.76 19.39
C ILE A 475 9.26 -15.76 20.31
N GLY A 476 10.03 -14.84 20.89
CA GLY A 476 9.51 -13.73 21.69
C GLY A 476 8.84 -12.66 20.83
N GLU A 477 7.98 -11.84 21.46
CA GLU A 477 7.41 -10.66 20.81
C GLU A 477 8.50 -9.65 20.45
N LYS A 478 8.25 -8.79 19.45
CA LYS A 478 9.25 -7.77 19.07
C LYS A 478 9.68 -6.89 20.25
N LYS A 479 8.75 -6.59 21.17
CA LYS A 479 9.01 -5.81 22.39
C LYS A 479 9.88 -6.52 23.42
N SER A 480 9.98 -7.86 23.38
CA SER A 480 10.82 -8.60 24.32
C SER A 480 12.31 -8.51 23.98
N TYR A 481 12.66 -8.04 22.77
CA TYR A 481 14.04 -7.91 22.33
C TYR A 481 14.58 -6.50 22.59
N LYS A 482 15.68 -6.38 23.34
CA LYS A 482 16.32 -5.09 23.65
C LYS A 482 17.14 -4.53 22.49
N LYS A 483 17.55 -5.40 21.55
CA LYS A 483 18.45 -5.07 20.43
C LYS A 483 17.77 -5.28 19.07
N LEU A 484 18.13 -6.32 18.34
CA LEU A 484 17.60 -6.64 17.00
C LEU A 484 16.84 -7.97 17.00
N ASP A 485 15.79 -8.05 16.18
CA ASP A 485 14.97 -9.26 16.01
C ASP A 485 15.80 -10.37 15.31
N PRO A 486 15.92 -11.59 15.89
CA PRO A 486 16.74 -12.65 15.31
C PRO A 486 16.10 -13.33 14.09
N LYS A 487 14.82 -13.09 13.76
CA LYS A 487 14.06 -13.81 12.73
C LYS A 487 14.79 -13.92 11.39
N ALA A 488 15.36 -12.82 10.90
CA ALA A 488 16.00 -12.79 9.59
C ALA A 488 17.30 -13.62 9.57
N ALA A 489 18.08 -13.58 10.66
CA ALA A 489 19.29 -14.39 10.80
C ALA A 489 18.97 -15.88 10.95
N VAL A 490 17.96 -16.21 11.77
CA VAL A 490 17.50 -17.59 11.99
C VAL A 490 16.98 -18.20 10.69
N ARG A 491 16.11 -17.48 9.96
CA ARG A 491 15.59 -17.92 8.65
C ARG A 491 16.74 -18.20 7.66
N SER A 492 17.73 -17.31 7.59
CA SER A 492 18.88 -17.47 6.68
C SER A 492 19.80 -18.63 7.06
N GLY A 493 20.07 -18.80 8.37
CA GLY A 493 20.87 -19.92 8.88
C GLY A 493 20.22 -21.27 8.61
N LEU A 494 18.93 -21.41 8.89
CA LEU A 494 18.16 -22.63 8.67
C LEU A 494 17.90 -22.90 7.18
N ALA A 495 17.71 -21.86 6.35
CA ALA A 495 17.60 -22.03 4.91
C ALA A 495 18.87 -22.68 4.32
N LYS A 496 20.06 -22.24 4.78
CA LYS A 496 21.36 -22.82 4.38
C LYS A 496 21.59 -24.24 4.86
N THR A 497 20.77 -24.75 5.80
CA THR A 497 20.76 -26.15 6.23
C THR A 497 19.57 -26.94 5.68
N GLY A 498 18.82 -26.37 4.72
CA GLY A 498 17.75 -27.06 4.00
C GLY A 498 16.36 -26.99 4.64
N ARG A 499 16.12 -26.02 5.53
CA ARG A 499 14.86 -25.91 6.30
C ARG A 499 14.06 -24.68 5.92
N MET A 500 12.76 -24.88 5.72
CA MET A 500 11.79 -23.79 5.61
C MET A 500 11.25 -23.42 6.98
N THR A 501 11.06 -22.14 7.28
CA THR A 501 10.83 -21.66 8.65
C THR A 501 9.61 -20.76 8.76
N GLN A 502 8.84 -20.98 9.82
CA GLN A 502 7.78 -20.10 10.27
C GLN A 502 7.87 -19.92 11.78
N PHE A 503 7.57 -18.71 12.24
CA PHE A 503 7.72 -18.32 13.62
C PHE A 503 6.36 -18.22 14.31
N MET A 504 6.28 -18.64 15.56
CA MET A 504 5.10 -18.50 16.41
C MET A 504 5.46 -17.93 17.77
N TYR A 505 4.57 -17.12 18.33
CA TYR A 505 4.68 -16.66 19.71
C TYR A 505 4.23 -17.76 20.67
N LYS A 506 4.54 -17.57 21.96
CA LYS A 506 4.03 -18.43 23.04
C LYS A 506 2.50 -18.51 23.01
N LEU A 507 1.97 -19.65 23.43
CA LEU A 507 0.54 -19.84 23.58
C LEU A 507 0.00 -18.97 24.72
N ASN A 508 -1.27 -18.59 24.60
CA ASN A 508 -1.93 -17.80 25.63
C ASN A 508 -2.37 -18.72 26.77
N HIS A 509 -2.17 -18.29 28.01
CA HIS A 509 -2.70 -18.96 29.21
C HIS A 509 -3.67 -18.08 30.02
N GLU A 510 -3.85 -16.81 29.63
CA GLU A 510 -4.75 -15.84 30.28
C GLU A 510 -5.45 -14.94 29.24
N LEU A 511 -6.65 -14.42 29.54
CA LEU A 511 -7.34 -13.42 28.71
C LEU A 511 -7.26 -12.01 29.31
N ASN A 512 -6.99 -11.01 28.46
CA ASN A 512 -7.03 -9.60 28.87
C ASN A 512 -8.48 -9.13 29.15
N GLY A 513 -8.85 -9.04 30.44
CA GLY A 513 -9.75 -8.00 30.97
C GLY A 513 -11.26 -8.12 30.70
N ARG A 514 -11.82 -9.30 30.40
CA ARG A 514 -13.29 -9.47 30.30
C ARG A 514 -13.82 -10.38 31.40
N ARG A 515 -14.82 -9.92 32.17
CA ARG A 515 -15.60 -10.80 33.06
C ARG A 515 -16.29 -11.88 32.23
N ARG A 516 -15.76 -13.10 32.26
CA ARG A 516 -16.33 -14.30 31.64
C ARG A 516 -16.39 -15.42 32.68
N SER A 517 -17.19 -16.46 32.40
CA SER A 517 -17.07 -17.70 33.17
C SER A 517 -15.72 -18.35 32.88
N LYS A 518 -15.18 -19.11 33.84
CA LYS A 518 -13.91 -19.83 33.69
C LYS A 518 -13.93 -20.78 32.47
N GLU A 519 -15.07 -21.41 32.20
CA GLU A 519 -15.25 -22.34 31.08
C GLU A 519 -15.25 -21.62 29.72
N ASP A 520 -15.87 -20.44 29.62
CA ASP A 520 -15.84 -19.64 28.39
C ASP A 520 -14.46 -19.05 28.11
N GLU A 521 -13.69 -18.78 29.17
CA GLU A 521 -12.31 -18.34 29.10
C GLU A 521 -11.40 -19.45 28.56
N GLU A 522 -11.44 -20.65 29.15
CA GLU A 522 -10.67 -21.82 28.70
C GLU A 522 -10.98 -22.17 27.23
N LYS A 523 -12.26 -22.20 26.84
CA LYS A 523 -12.67 -22.43 25.44
C LYS A 523 -12.14 -21.35 24.49
N SER A 524 -12.15 -20.09 24.92
CA SER A 524 -11.66 -18.97 24.12
C SER A 524 -10.14 -19.00 23.96
N ILE A 525 -9.40 -19.36 25.01
CA ILE A 525 -7.94 -19.55 24.98
C ILE A 525 -7.60 -20.69 24.03
N MET A 526 -8.23 -21.85 24.21
CA MET A 526 -8.02 -23.03 23.37
C MET A 526 -8.26 -22.73 21.89
N LYS A 527 -9.39 -22.07 21.57
CA LYS A 527 -9.70 -21.65 20.19
C LYS A 527 -8.66 -20.69 19.61
N THR A 528 -8.10 -19.81 20.44
CA THR A 528 -7.06 -18.85 20.02
C THR A 528 -5.75 -19.58 19.73
N ASN A 529 -5.31 -20.45 20.64
CA ASN A 529 -4.09 -21.24 20.51
C ASN A 529 -4.16 -22.21 19.32
N LEU A 530 -5.30 -22.88 19.13
CA LEU A 530 -5.57 -23.70 17.95
C LEU A 530 -5.44 -22.87 16.66
N GLY A 531 -5.98 -21.65 16.64
CA GLY A 531 -5.83 -20.73 15.51
C GLY A 531 -4.38 -20.34 15.22
N ILE A 532 -3.57 -20.10 16.26
CA ILE A 532 -2.14 -19.76 16.12
C ILE A 532 -1.38 -20.92 15.47
N VAL A 533 -1.50 -22.13 16.02
CA VAL A 533 -0.82 -23.33 15.53
C VAL A 533 -1.29 -23.69 14.12
N THR A 534 -2.61 -23.67 13.88
CA THR A 534 -3.20 -23.97 12.57
C THR A 534 -2.67 -23.01 11.51
N ASN A 535 -2.67 -21.70 11.77
CA ASN A 535 -2.20 -20.72 10.80
C ASN A 535 -0.70 -20.87 10.52
N ALA A 536 0.12 -21.07 11.56
CA ALA A 536 1.56 -21.25 11.39
C ALA A 536 1.90 -22.49 10.55
N PHE A 537 1.20 -23.61 10.78
CA PHE A 537 1.41 -24.84 10.02
C PHE A 537 0.92 -24.72 8.57
N LEU A 538 -0.26 -24.14 8.33
CA LEU A 538 -0.77 -23.94 6.98
C LEU A 538 0.06 -22.95 6.16
N ASP A 539 0.62 -21.91 6.79
CA ASP A 539 1.55 -20.98 6.15
C ASP A 539 2.83 -21.70 5.67
N LEU A 540 3.37 -22.62 6.48
CA LEU A 540 4.52 -23.44 6.07
C LEU A 540 4.19 -24.35 4.89
N LEU A 541 3.03 -25.01 4.91
CA LEU A 541 2.58 -25.84 3.80
C LEU A 541 2.38 -24.98 2.54
N ALA A 542 1.76 -23.82 2.65
CA ALA A 542 1.58 -22.89 1.53
C ALA A 542 2.93 -22.43 0.96
N ASP A 543 3.88 -22.03 1.81
CA ASP A 543 5.23 -21.64 1.40
C ASP A 543 5.95 -22.80 0.69
N ALA A 544 5.71 -24.05 1.11
CA ALA A 544 6.27 -25.25 0.48
C ALA A 544 5.60 -25.65 -0.84
N GLY A 545 4.53 -24.94 -1.24
CA GLY A 545 3.82 -25.15 -2.50
C GLY A 545 2.57 -26.04 -2.41
N PHE A 546 2.07 -26.33 -1.21
CA PHE A 546 0.78 -27.00 -1.03
C PHE A 546 -0.37 -26.03 -1.32
N VAL A 547 -1.44 -26.54 -1.93
CA VAL A 547 -2.56 -25.71 -2.38
C VAL A 547 -3.91 -26.31 -2.00
N ARG A 548 -4.96 -25.49 -1.91
CA ARG A 548 -6.32 -26.00 -1.61
C ARG A 548 -6.83 -26.98 -2.66
N ALA A 549 -7.63 -27.94 -2.20
CA ALA A 549 -8.30 -28.97 -2.99
C ALA A 549 -9.02 -28.43 -4.24
N ASN A 550 -9.61 -27.23 -4.13
CA ASN A 550 -10.50 -26.64 -5.13
C ASN A 550 -9.92 -25.45 -5.93
N ILE A 551 -8.60 -25.17 -5.83
CA ILE A 551 -7.90 -24.40 -6.87
C ILE A 551 -8.03 -25.03 -8.29
N PRO A 552 -8.24 -26.35 -8.49
CA PRO A 552 -8.41 -26.98 -9.81
C PRO A 552 -9.66 -26.62 -10.63
N LEU A 553 -10.34 -25.48 -10.38
CA LEU A 553 -11.21 -24.89 -11.41
C LEU A 553 -10.41 -24.29 -12.59
N ILE A 554 -9.08 -24.33 -12.47
CA ILE A 554 -8.13 -24.32 -13.59
C ILE A 554 -8.15 -25.73 -14.17
N ALA A 555 -8.69 -25.91 -15.37
CA ALA A 555 -8.85 -27.23 -15.98
C ALA A 555 -7.51 -27.98 -16.01
N GLU A 556 -7.53 -29.30 -15.82
CA GLU A 556 -6.33 -30.12 -15.89
C GLU A 556 -5.65 -29.89 -17.25
N GLY A 557 -4.42 -29.39 -17.21
CA GLY A 557 -3.68 -28.92 -18.38
C GLY A 557 -3.39 -27.42 -18.38
N GLU A 558 -4.27 -26.56 -17.86
CA GLU A 558 -4.11 -25.10 -17.90
C GLU A 558 -2.89 -24.60 -17.11
N HIS A 559 -2.12 -23.70 -17.72
CA HIS A 559 -0.90 -23.16 -17.12
C HIS A 559 -1.11 -21.74 -16.60
N ILE A 560 -0.92 -21.55 -15.30
CA ILE A 560 -0.91 -20.22 -14.70
C ILE A 560 0.51 -19.75 -14.53
N VAL A 561 0.79 -18.57 -15.07
CA VAL A 561 2.05 -17.88 -14.86
C VAL A 561 1.77 -16.57 -14.14
N VAL A 562 2.60 -16.20 -13.18
CA VAL A 562 2.54 -14.88 -12.56
C VAL A 562 3.92 -14.24 -12.52
N THR A 563 3.96 -12.91 -12.69
CA THR A 563 5.21 -12.15 -12.68
C THR A 563 5.17 -10.97 -11.72
N GLY A 564 6.33 -10.64 -11.17
CA GLY A 564 6.51 -9.55 -10.23
C GLY A 564 7.99 -9.31 -9.92
N ILE A 565 8.24 -8.33 -9.08
CA ILE A 565 9.59 -7.90 -8.71
C ILE A 565 9.66 -7.80 -7.20
N ILE A 566 10.50 -8.64 -6.59
CA ILE A 566 10.82 -8.55 -5.17
C ILE A 566 12.00 -7.60 -4.99
N LYS A 567 12.08 -6.91 -3.85
CA LYS A 567 13.13 -5.93 -3.59
C LYS A 567 13.81 -6.21 -2.26
N ARG A 568 15.06 -5.79 -2.13
CA ARG A 568 15.76 -5.78 -0.83
C ARG A 568 16.64 -4.54 -0.70
N LYS A 569 16.76 -4.02 0.52
CA LYS A 569 17.74 -2.97 0.82
C LYS A 569 19.09 -3.59 1.17
N VAL A 570 20.14 -3.05 0.58
CA VAL A 570 21.52 -3.53 0.78
C VAL A 570 22.37 -2.39 1.31
N ARG A 571 23.02 -2.59 2.46
CA ARG A 571 23.99 -1.62 2.98
C ARG A 571 25.29 -1.71 2.20
N LEU A 572 25.65 -0.62 1.51
CA LEU A 572 26.91 -0.51 0.79
C LEU A 572 28.06 -0.16 1.74
N ASN A 573 27.81 0.78 2.68
CA ASN A 573 28.74 1.17 3.73
C ASN A 573 27.99 1.79 4.92
N SER A 574 28.71 2.35 5.91
CA SER A 574 28.11 2.91 7.13
C SER A 574 27.04 3.98 6.86
N ARG A 575 27.13 4.72 5.75
CA ARG A 575 26.28 5.88 5.41
C ARG A 575 25.40 5.70 4.17
N ARG A 576 25.58 4.63 3.37
CA ARG A 576 24.89 4.44 2.08
C ARG A 576 24.20 3.09 1.98
N THR A 577 22.97 3.14 1.47
CA THR A 577 22.13 1.97 1.17
C THR A 577 21.73 2.00 -0.29
N ASN A 578 21.69 0.83 -0.91
CA ASN A 578 21.09 0.62 -2.22
C ASN A 578 19.82 -0.22 -2.10
N THR A 579 19.00 -0.23 -3.15
CA THR A 579 17.88 -1.14 -3.29
C THR A 579 18.12 -2.02 -4.50
N GLU A 580 18.13 -3.33 -4.28
CA GLU A 580 18.18 -4.33 -5.34
C GLU A 580 16.76 -4.80 -5.68
N TYR A 581 16.52 -5.09 -6.97
CA TYR A 581 15.24 -5.50 -7.51
C TYR A 581 15.42 -6.80 -8.30
N LEU A 582 14.72 -7.86 -7.91
CA LEU A 582 14.82 -9.18 -8.54
C LEU A 582 13.50 -9.53 -9.22
N PRO A 583 13.46 -9.58 -10.56
CA PRO A 583 12.33 -10.16 -11.28
C PRO A 583 12.15 -11.65 -11.02
N VAL A 584 10.89 -12.04 -10.87
CA VAL A 584 10.47 -13.40 -10.56
C VAL A 584 9.30 -13.80 -11.45
N LEU A 585 9.35 -15.04 -11.93
CA LEU A 585 8.24 -15.76 -12.52
C LEU A 585 7.89 -16.97 -11.66
N LEU A 586 6.60 -17.19 -11.50
CA LEU A 586 6.04 -18.38 -10.90
C LEU A 586 5.13 -19.05 -11.93
N TRP A 587 5.27 -20.36 -12.08
CA TRP A 587 4.52 -21.18 -13.02
C TRP A 587 3.85 -22.32 -12.27
N PHE A 588 2.53 -22.39 -12.37
CA PHE A 588 1.70 -23.46 -11.83
C PHE A 588 1.09 -24.23 -12.99
N ASP A 589 1.43 -25.51 -13.11
CA ASP A 589 0.94 -26.44 -14.15
C ASP A 589 -0.22 -27.31 -13.66
N GLY A 590 -0.88 -26.88 -12.58
CA GLY A 590 -1.89 -27.66 -11.90
C GLY A 590 -1.31 -28.64 -10.87
N ARG A 591 -0.05 -29.09 -10.97
CA ARG A 591 0.55 -30.06 -10.02
C ARG A 591 1.50 -29.40 -9.03
N GLU A 592 2.48 -28.65 -9.53
CA GLU A 592 3.51 -28.03 -8.70
C GLU A 592 3.72 -26.56 -9.10
N ILE A 593 4.15 -25.75 -8.13
CA ILE A 593 4.59 -24.37 -8.38
C ILE A 593 6.09 -24.35 -8.59
N LYS A 594 6.48 -23.91 -9.77
CA LYS A 594 7.86 -23.70 -10.21
C LYS A 594 8.17 -22.21 -10.22
N VAL A 595 9.43 -21.87 -9.98
CA VAL A 595 9.96 -20.52 -9.86
C VAL A 595 11.12 -20.36 -10.81
N LYS A 596 11.16 -19.22 -11.50
CA LYS A 596 12.30 -18.78 -12.31
C LYS A 596 12.64 -17.35 -11.94
N ARG A 597 13.86 -17.11 -11.48
CA ARG A 597 14.36 -15.76 -11.16
C ARG A 597 15.32 -15.29 -12.22
N LEU A 598 15.42 -13.98 -12.39
CA LEU A 598 16.37 -13.41 -13.34
C LEU A 598 17.80 -13.90 -13.04
N GLY A 599 18.49 -14.44 -14.04
CA GLY A 599 19.84 -14.99 -13.95
C GLY A 599 19.91 -16.51 -13.83
N GLU A 600 18.81 -17.17 -13.50
CA GLU A 600 18.73 -18.63 -13.45
C GLU A 600 18.46 -19.22 -14.83
N THR A 601 18.90 -20.46 -15.05
CA THR A 601 18.65 -21.19 -16.31
C THR A 601 17.49 -22.18 -16.18
N LEU A 602 17.31 -22.78 -14.99
CA LEU A 602 16.31 -23.83 -14.74
C LEU A 602 15.14 -23.30 -13.91
N TRP A 603 13.96 -23.86 -14.16
CA TRP A 603 12.80 -23.73 -13.29
C TRP A 603 13.03 -24.59 -12.03
N LEU A 604 12.85 -24.00 -10.86
CA LEU A 604 13.01 -24.67 -9.57
C LEU A 604 11.66 -24.81 -8.87
N PRO A 605 11.35 -25.94 -8.22
CA PRO A 605 10.14 -26.03 -7.42
C PRO A 605 10.21 -25.07 -6.21
N MET A 606 9.06 -24.57 -5.76
CA MET A 606 8.94 -23.50 -4.75
C MET A 606 9.84 -23.71 -3.52
N HIS A 607 9.78 -24.92 -2.94
CA HIS A 607 10.57 -25.27 -1.75
C HIS A 607 12.10 -25.22 -1.98
N LYS A 608 12.59 -25.46 -3.20
CA LYS A 608 14.02 -25.30 -3.54
C LYS A 608 14.37 -23.85 -3.82
N ALA A 609 13.48 -23.14 -4.53
CA ALA A 609 13.68 -21.74 -4.86
C ALA A 609 13.83 -20.87 -3.61
N LEU A 610 13.06 -21.13 -2.54
CA LEU A 610 13.16 -20.39 -1.28
C LEU A 610 14.51 -20.56 -0.55
N LEU A 611 15.23 -21.66 -0.79
CA LEU A 611 16.42 -22.03 0.01
C LEU A 611 17.75 -21.59 -0.63
N ASP A 612 17.77 -21.25 -1.91
CA ASP A 612 18.99 -20.87 -2.64
C ASP A 612 18.71 -19.73 -3.62
N PHE A 613 19.40 -18.60 -3.48
CA PHE A 613 19.36 -17.47 -4.43
C PHE A 613 20.73 -17.17 -5.05
N SER A 614 21.72 -18.05 -4.90
CA SER A 614 23.12 -17.82 -5.29
C SER A 614 23.33 -17.52 -6.78
N LYS A 615 22.43 -17.98 -7.65
CA LYS A 615 22.51 -17.81 -9.11
C LYS A 615 21.70 -16.62 -9.64
N THR A 616 21.02 -15.89 -8.77
CA THR A 616 20.16 -14.78 -9.16
C THR A 616 20.98 -13.54 -9.55
N ARG A 617 20.41 -12.71 -10.42
CA ARG A 617 21.04 -11.48 -10.93
C ARG A 617 20.06 -10.30 -10.79
N PRO A 618 19.94 -9.70 -9.61
CA PRO A 618 19.07 -8.54 -9.41
C PRO A 618 19.56 -7.31 -10.18
N PHE A 619 18.66 -6.36 -10.38
CA PHE A 619 18.98 -5.01 -10.84
C PHE A 619 19.26 -4.09 -9.65
N ASP A 620 20.23 -3.20 -9.79
CA ASP A 620 20.56 -2.19 -8.76
C ASP A 620 19.69 -0.93 -8.83
N ASN A 621 18.83 -0.82 -9.85
CA ASN A 621 18.03 0.38 -10.11
C ASN A 621 16.82 0.07 -11.01
N MET A 622 15.88 1.02 -11.04
CA MET A 622 14.67 1.00 -11.87
C MET A 622 14.82 1.84 -13.15
N TRP A 623 16.00 1.80 -13.80
CA TRP A 623 16.21 2.57 -15.03
C TRP A 623 15.50 1.96 -16.24
N LYS A 624 15.34 2.76 -17.31
CA LYS A 624 14.69 2.33 -18.56
C LYS A 624 15.32 1.06 -19.14
N GLU A 625 16.64 0.92 -19.02
CA GLU A 625 17.37 -0.28 -19.46
C GLU A 625 17.03 -1.52 -18.64
N SER A 626 16.91 -1.39 -17.31
CA SER A 626 16.48 -2.48 -16.42
C SER A 626 15.06 -2.92 -16.74
N SER A 627 14.15 -1.97 -16.98
CA SER A 627 12.78 -2.24 -17.42
C SER A 627 12.75 -2.96 -18.77
N GLN A 628 13.51 -2.51 -19.77
CA GLN A 628 13.56 -3.19 -21.07
C GLN A 628 14.14 -4.61 -20.96
N ARG A 629 15.20 -4.79 -20.16
CA ARG A 629 15.79 -6.11 -19.89
C ARG A 629 14.81 -7.04 -19.18
N PHE A 630 14.04 -6.52 -18.23
CA PHE A 630 12.97 -7.27 -17.56
C PHE A 630 11.92 -7.75 -18.56
N ILE A 631 11.38 -6.86 -19.41
CA ILE A 631 10.35 -7.22 -20.40
C ILE A 631 10.90 -8.22 -21.43
N ASN A 632 12.12 -8.03 -21.92
CA ASN A 632 12.73 -8.97 -22.86
C ASN A 632 12.92 -10.37 -22.24
N TRP A 633 13.36 -10.43 -20.98
CA TRP A 633 13.49 -11.69 -20.25
C TRP A 633 12.13 -12.35 -20.01
N LEU A 634 11.12 -11.56 -19.63
CA LEU A 634 9.75 -12.05 -19.46
C LEU A 634 9.21 -12.66 -20.75
N GLU A 635 9.30 -11.95 -21.89
CA GLU A 635 8.84 -12.46 -23.18
C GLU A 635 9.55 -13.77 -23.56
N GLN A 636 10.87 -13.88 -23.32
CA GLN A 636 11.65 -15.09 -23.58
C GLN A 636 11.22 -16.30 -22.74
N GLU A 637 10.95 -16.10 -21.44
CA GLU A 637 10.54 -17.21 -20.58
C GLU A 637 9.10 -17.65 -20.88
N ILE A 638 8.20 -16.73 -21.23
CA ILE A 638 6.84 -17.08 -21.67
C ILE A 638 6.89 -17.86 -23.00
N GLU A 639 7.70 -17.42 -23.96
CA GLU A 639 7.94 -18.13 -25.23
C GLU A 639 8.47 -19.55 -24.99
N SER A 640 9.38 -19.72 -24.03
CA SER A 640 9.89 -21.04 -23.62
C SER A 640 8.78 -21.95 -23.05
N ILE A 641 7.87 -21.40 -22.22
CA ILE A 641 6.73 -22.17 -21.72
C ILE A 641 5.81 -22.56 -22.88
N LEU A 642 5.45 -21.62 -23.75
CA LEU A 642 4.58 -21.84 -24.93
C LEU A 642 5.08 -22.96 -25.84
N LEU A 643 6.40 -23.06 -26.02
CA LEU A 643 7.05 -24.12 -26.80
C LEU A 643 6.99 -25.49 -26.09
N SER A 644 6.98 -25.50 -24.76
CA SER A 644 6.96 -26.72 -23.95
C SER A 644 5.57 -27.30 -23.69
N THR A 645 4.50 -26.51 -23.88
CA THR A 645 3.12 -26.86 -23.49
C THR A 645 2.14 -26.89 -24.69
N SER A 646 2.61 -27.33 -25.86
CA SER A 646 2.10 -27.10 -27.24
C SER A 646 0.58 -26.95 -27.49
N GLU A 647 -0.32 -27.45 -26.64
CA GLU A 647 -1.78 -27.47 -26.88
C GLU A 647 -2.62 -26.68 -25.86
N VAL A 648 -2.03 -26.09 -24.82
CA VAL A 648 -2.79 -25.55 -23.69
C VAL A 648 -2.65 -24.02 -23.57
N PRO A 649 -3.74 -23.27 -23.28
CA PRO A 649 -3.63 -21.86 -22.92
C PRO A 649 -2.74 -21.59 -21.70
N ILE A 650 -2.06 -20.45 -21.75
CA ILE A 650 -1.28 -19.85 -20.67
C ILE A 650 -2.00 -18.60 -20.18
N TYR A 651 -2.24 -18.55 -18.87
CA TYR A 651 -2.83 -17.38 -18.22
C TYR A 651 -1.77 -16.65 -17.40
N LEU A 652 -1.32 -15.49 -17.90
CA LEU A 652 -0.34 -14.66 -17.23
C LEU A 652 -1.02 -13.59 -16.36
N PHE A 653 -0.79 -13.61 -15.05
CA PHE A 653 -1.25 -12.56 -14.14
C PHE A 653 -0.12 -11.62 -13.73
N ALA A 654 -0.40 -10.33 -13.68
CA ALA A 654 0.54 -9.33 -13.16
C ALA A 654 -0.15 -8.27 -12.29
N ASP A 655 0.55 -7.82 -11.27
CA ASP A 655 0.13 -6.69 -10.44
C ASP A 655 0.32 -5.37 -11.21
N ALA A 656 -0.70 -4.51 -11.20
CA ALA A 656 -0.68 -3.23 -11.87
C ALA A 656 0.40 -2.29 -11.33
N GLY A 657 0.93 -2.52 -10.12
CA GLY A 657 2.06 -1.76 -9.57
C GLY A 657 3.31 -1.76 -10.47
N LEU A 658 3.47 -2.78 -11.33
CA LEU A 658 4.57 -2.82 -12.30
C LEU A 658 4.52 -1.68 -13.34
N ARG A 659 3.36 -1.04 -13.56
CA ARG A 659 3.13 -0.02 -14.60
C ARG A 659 3.94 1.26 -14.43
N GLN A 660 4.39 1.56 -13.21
CA GLN A 660 5.04 2.84 -12.91
C GLN A 660 6.48 2.88 -13.46
N TYR A 661 7.24 1.78 -13.31
CA TYR A 661 8.67 1.75 -13.63
C TYR A 661 9.10 0.59 -14.52
N TRP A 662 8.41 -0.55 -14.42
CA TRP A 662 8.90 -1.81 -14.97
C TRP A 662 8.19 -2.21 -16.26
N TRP A 663 6.88 -1.93 -16.36
CA TRP A 663 6.06 -2.37 -17.48
C TRP A 663 5.02 -1.32 -17.88
N LYS A 664 5.45 -0.29 -18.63
CA LYS A 664 4.60 0.86 -18.99
C LYS A 664 3.31 0.49 -19.71
N ASN A 665 3.29 -0.59 -20.49
CA ASN A 665 2.09 -1.04 -21.22
C ASN A 665 0.93 -1.42 -20.30
N LEU A 666 1.15 -1.53 -18.98
CA LEU A 666 0.09 -1.76 -17.99
C LEU A 666 -0.60 -0.47 -17.51
N GLN A 667 -0.18 0.71 -17.96
CA GLN A 667 -0.79 1.99 -17.59
C GLN A 667 -2.19 2.13 -18.19
N ASN A 668 -3.14 2.72 -17.45
CA ASN A 668 -4.54 2.87 -17.90
C ASN A 668 -4.69 3.55 -19.27
N PRO A 669 -3.92 4.60 -19.62
CA PRO A 669 -4.01 5.22 -20.95
C PRO A 669 -3.42 4.38 -22.09
N ILE A 670 -2.81 3.23 -21.80
CA ILE A 670 -2.10 2.40 -22.79
C ILE A 670 -2.74 1.02 -22.92
N ILE A 671 -3.07 0.38 -21.80
CA ILE A 671 -3.62 -0.98 -21.82
C ILE A 671 -5.05 -0.99 -22.39
N THR A 672 -5.29 -1.90 -23.33
CA THR A 672 -6.62 -2.16 -23.92
C THR A 672 -7.10 -3.54 -23.49
N SER A 673 -8.40 -3.81 -23.58
CA SER A 673 -8.96 -5.15 -23.33
C SER A 673 -8.65 -6.16 -24.45
N ARG A 674 -8.21 -5.68 -25.61
CA ARG A 674 -7.99 -6.51 -26.81
C ARG A 674 -6.55 -6.99 -26.91
N ASP A 675 -5.60 -6.07 -26.75
CA ASP A 675 -4.20 -6.32 -27.09
C ASP A 675 -3.43 -6.83 -25.86
N LEU A 676 -2.53 -7.78 -26.08
CA LEU A 676 -1.60 -8.20 -25.04
C LEU A 676 -0.60 -7.07 -24.75
N PRO A 677 -0.22 -6.82 -23.48
CA PRO A 677 0.64 -5.70 -23.10
C PRO A 677 2.13 -5.92 -23.42
N PHE A 678 2.46 -6.71 -24.44
CA PHE A 678 3.83 -7.00 -24.88
C PHE A 678 4.27 -6.09 -26.02
N THR A 679 5.55 -6.17 -26.40
CA THR A 679 6.10 -5.26 -27.40
C THR A 679 6.39 -5.90 -28.74
N LYS A 680 6.78 -7.19 -28.79
CA LYS A 680 7.22 -7.80 -30.07
C LYS A 680 6.94 -9.29 -30.25
N ARG A 681 7.30 -10.16 -29.29
CA ARG A 681 7.47 -11.61 -29.58
C ARG A 681 6.19 -12.44 -29.56
N ILE A 682 5.28 -12.11 -28.65
CA ILE A 682 4.16 -12.97 -28.24
C ILE A 682 2.83 -12.20 -28.28
N ILE A 683 2.77 -11.10 -29.04
CA ILE A 683 1.61 -10.20 -29.06
C ILE A 683 0.40 -10.82 -29.77
N ASP A 684 0.65 -11.70 -30.74
CA ASP A 684 -0.39 -12.37 -31.54
C ASP A 684 -0.59 -13.85 -31.14
N GLU A 685 -0.04 -14.30 -30.01
CA GLU A 685 -0.18 -15.69 -29.57
C GLU A 685 -1.57 -15.93 -28.97
N GLU A 686 -2.43 -16.65 -29.71
CA GLU A 686 -3.79 -16.95 -29.29
C GLU A 686 -3.88 -17.74 -27.98
N ARG A 687 -2.89 -18.58 -27.67
CA ARG A 687 -2.87 -19.37 -26.42
C ARG A 687 -2.54 -18.53 -25.20
N LEU A 688 -2.00 -17.33 -25.36
CA LEU A 688 -1.61 -16.48 -24.25
C LEU A 688 -2.73 -15.51 -23.90
N LYS A 689 -3.23 -15.59 -22.67
CA LYS A 689 -4.13 -14.58 -22.09
C LYS A 689 -3.41 -13.86 -20.97
N PHE A 690 -3.66 -12.56 -20.86
CA PHE A 690 -3.07 -11.75 -19.81
C PHE A 690 -4.15 -11.14 -18.92
N VAL A 691 -3.94 -11.16 -17.61
CA VAL A 691 -4.85 -10.61 -16.61
C VAL A 691 -4.10 -9.60 -15.75
N ARG A 692 -4.47 -8.32 -15.88
CA ARG A 692 -3.99 -7.28 -14.97
C ARG A 692 -4.81 -7.28 -13.69
N LEU A 693 -4.12 -7.21 -12.56
CA LEU A 693 -4.74 -7.10 -11.24
C LEU A 693 -4.39 -5.76 -10.63
N ASN A 694 -5.40 -4.96 -10.31
CA ASN A 694 -5.20 -3.62 -9.80
C ASN A 694 -5.88 -3.45 -8.43
N ARG A 695 -5.12 -2.84 -7.52
CA ARG A 695 -5.49 -2.60 -6.10
C ARG A 695 -5.06 -1.22 -5.64
N THR A 696 -4.55 -0.40 -6.56
CA THR A 696 -3.98 0.89 -6.21
C THR A 696 -5.10 1.93 -6.07
N ASP A 697 -4.72 3.17 -5.75
CA ASP A 697 -5.63 4.28 -5.51
C ASP A 697 -6.55 4.65 -6.68
N ASP A 698 -6.29 4.12 -7.89
CA ASP A 698 -7.12 4.31 -9.08
C ASP A 698 -8.32 3.34 -9.13
N VAL A 699 -8.37 2.30 -8.30
CA VAL A 699 -9.54 1.44 -8.16
C VAL A 699 -10.59 2.20 -7.37
N PRO A 700 -11.78 2.47 -7.93
CA PRO A 700 -12.80 3.24 -7.23
C PRO A 700 -13.24 2.56 -5.93
N GLN A 701 -13.55 3.37 -4.91
CA GLN A 701 -14.37 2.88 -3.80
C GLN A 701 -15.74 2.44 -4.33
N TYR A 702 -16.46 1.62 -3.57
CA TYR A 702 -17.74 1.07 -4.02
C TYR A 702 -18.73 0.95 -2.88
N GLU A 703 -20.00 0.79 -3.19
CA GLU A 703 -21.05 0.33 -2.27
C GLU A 703 -21.76 -0.90 -2.84
N ILE A 704 -22.31 -1.76 -1.98
CA ILE A 704 -23.08 -2.94 -2.41
C ILE A 704 -24.50 -2.83 -1.87
N PHE A 705 -25.46 -3.06 -2.75
CA PHE A 705 -26.88 -2.94 -2.46
C PHE A 705 -27.60 -4.29 -2.55
N ASP A 706 -28.63 -4.46 -1.71
CA ASP A 706 -29.54 -5.60 -1.73
C ASP A 706 -30.92 -5.17 -2.25
N THR A 707 -31.35 -5.76 -3.36
CA THR A 707 -32.64 -5.44 -4.01
C THR A 707 -33.86 -5.86 -3.20
N ASN A 708 -33.75 -6.87 -2.34
CA ASN A 708 -34.90 -7.38 -1.60
C ASN A 708 -35.21 -6.58 -0.32
N LYS A 709 -34.36 -5.63 0.06
CA LYS A 709 -34.49 -4.79 1.27
C LYS A 709 -34.43 -3.30 0.95
N ASN A 710 -35.23 -2.85 -0.03
CA ASN A 710 -35.28 -1.43 -0.45
C ASN A 710 -33.88 -0.84 -0.72
N SER A 711 -33.00 -1.59 -1.40
CA SER A 711 -31.62 -1.17 -1.66
C SER A 711 -30.82 -0.88 -0.38
N SER A 712 -30.98 -1.71 0.66
CA SER A 712 -30.18 -1.58 1.89
C SER A 712 -28.70 -1.89 1.61
N LEU A 713 -27.81 -1.12 2.23
CA LEU A 713 -26.36 -1.30 2.16
C LEU A 713 -25.92 -2.64 2.75
N ASN A 714 -24.94 -3.28 2.11
CA ASN A 714 -24.41 -4.58 2.50
C ASN A 714 -22.88 -4.65 2.37
N ARG A 715 -22.27 -5.66 2.99
CA ARG A 715 -20.85 -6.04 2.89
C ARG A 715 -20.71 -7.40 2.19
N TYR A 716 -21.50 -7.61 1.14
CA TYR A 716 -21.55 -8.87 0.42
C TYR A 716 -20.23 -9.13 -0.33
N LYS A 717 -19.92 -10.39 -0.61
CA LYS A 717 -18.72 -10.80 -1.38
C LYS A 717 -19.09 -11.30 -2.76
N GLY A 718 -18.20 -11.17 -3.73
CA GLY A 718 -18.44 -11.72 -5.06
C GLY A 718 -17.61 -11.05 -6.15
N LEU A 719 -17.85 -11.50 -7.38
CA LEU A 719 -17.31 -10.92 -8.60
C LEU A 719 -18.42 -10.10 -9.28
N PHE A 720 -18.10 -8.87 -9.66
CA PHE A 720 -19.04 -7.94 -10.29
C PHE A 720 -18.45 -7.47 -11.62
N ARG A 721 -19.28 -7.33 -12.64
CA ARG A 721 -18.85 -7.00 -14.00
C ARG A 721 -19.16 -5.55 -14.36
N ASP A 722 -18.18 -4.88 -14.98
CA ASP A 722 -18.24 -3.53 -15.51
C ASP A 722 -17.66 -3.49 -16.94
N GLY A 723 -18.48 -3.80 -17.94
CA GLY A 723 -18.01 -3.96 -19.31
C GLY A 723 -16.95 -5.08 -19.42
N GLU A 724 -15.72 -4.69 -19.77
CA GLU A 724 -14.54 -5.56 -19.89
C GLU A 724 -13.72 -5.68 -18.57
N ILE A 725 -14.06 -4.88 -17.57
CA ILE A 725 -13.42 -4.87 -16.26
C ILE A 725 -14.28 -5.67 -15.27
N TYR A 726 -13.63 -6.32 -14.31
CA TYR A 726 -14.31 -7.03 -13.24
C TYR A 726 -13.79 -6.56 -11.88
N TYR A 727 -14.69 -6.46 -10.90
CA TYR A 727 -14.37 -6.09 -9.52
C TYR A 727 -14.65 -7.27 -8.60
N SER A 728 -13.60 -7.76 -7.97
CA SER A 728 -13.66 -8.89 -7.06
C SER A 728 -13.58 -8.41 -5.61
N VAL A 729 -14.66 -8.62 -4.86
CA VAL A 729 -14.79 -8.29 -3.44
C VAL A 729 -14.68 -9.58 -2.62
N GLY A 730 -13.63 -9.66 -1.80
CA GLY A 730 -13.32 -10.86 -1.02
C GLY A 730 -14.21 -11.06 0.20
N SER A 731 -14.06 -12.18 0.92
CA SER A 731 -14.80 -12.45 2.16
C SER A 731 -14.44 -11.50 3.30
N LYS A 732 -15.40 -11.19 4.17
CA LYS A 732 -15.24 -10.33 5.35
C LYS A 732 -14.39 -11.03 6.44
N PRO A 733 -13.40 -10.37 7.03
CA PRO A 733 -12.74 -10.85 8.24
C PRO A 733 -13.68 -11.07 9.44
N ASP A 734 -13.52 -12.18 10.18
CA ASP A 734 -14.29 -12.50 11.40
C ASP A 734 -14.09 -11.47 12.53
N THR A 735 -13.00 -10.70 12.45
CA THR A 735 -12.70 -9.59 13.35
C THR A 735 -13.61 -8.38 13.13
N ILE A 736 -14.26 -8.27 11.97
CA ILE A 736 -15.20 -7.19 11.68
C ILE A 736 -16.56 -7.56 12.26
N ARG A 737 -16.87 -7.11 13.46
CA ARG A 737 -18.18 -7.35 14.10
C ARG A 737 -19.15 -6.17 13.99
N ALA A 738 -18.67 -5.05 13.46
CA ALA A 738 -19.44 -3.85 13.19
C ALA A 738 -20.77 -4.16 12.47
N LYS A 739 -21.90 -3.73 13.07
CA LYS A 739 -23.23 -3.77 12.42
C LYS A 739 -23.23 -2.89 11.16
N LEU A 740 -24.20 -3.07 10.26
CA LEU A 740 -24.27 -2.30 9.01
C LEU A 740 -24.61 -0.82 9.24
N GLU A 741 -25.40 -0.54 10.27
CA GLU A 741 -25.94 0.79 10.60
C GLU A 741 -24.99 1.67 11.42
N ILE A 742 -23.87 1.12 11.89
CA ILE A 742 -22.95 1.91 12.72
C ILE A 742 -22.32 3.04 11.91
N THR A 743 -22.12 4.17 12.58
CA THR A 743 -21.44 5.35 12.07
C THR A 743 -20.28 5.67 12.99
N LYS A 744 -19.14 6.10 12.44
CA LYS A 744 -18.03 6.59 13.26
C LYS A 744 -18.47 7.75 14.16
N TYR A 745 -19.36 8.61 13.68
CA TYR A 745 -19.95 9.71 14.43
C TYR A 745 -20.57 9.28 15.77
N ASN A 746 -21.20 8.09 15.83
CA ASN A 746 -21.81 7.57 17.05
C ASN A 746 -20.92 6.56 17.80
N THR A 747 -20.01 5.89 17.09
CA THR A 747 -19.11 4.86 17.67
C THR A 747 -17.64 5.16 17.34
N PRO A 748 -17.08 6.30 17.82
CA PRO A 748 -15.75 6.77 17.44
C PRO A 748 -14.61 5.80 17.83
N ARG A 749 -14.80 5.02 18.90
CA ARG A 749 -13.83 4.04 19.43
C ARG A 749 -13.94 2.65 18.81
N GLU A 750 -14.90 2.38 17.92
CA GLU A 750 -15.03 1.07 17.27
C GLU A 750 -14.26 1.01 15.96
N ILE A 751 -13.55 -0.09 15.68
CA ILE A 751 -12.90 -0.30 14.38
C ILE A 751 -13.98 -0.65 13.34
N ILE A 752 -14.03 0.08 12.22
CA ILE A 752 -15.01 -0.15 11.14
C ILE A 752 -14.27 -0.47 9.84
N LEU A 753 -14.04 -1.75 9.56
CA LEU A 753 -13.37 -2.17 8.32
C LEU A 753 -14.39 -2.49 7.22
N LYS A 754 -13.97 -2.27 5.97
CA LYS A 754 -14.69 -2.67 4.75
C LYS A 754 -13.76 -3.49 3.86
N GLN A 755 -14.31 -4.48 3.15
CA GLN A 755 -13.55 -5.23 2.16
C GLN A 755 -13.03 -4.30 1.06
N GLN A 756 -11.80 -4.51 0.61
CA GLN A 756 -11.29 -3.85 -0.59
C GLN A 756 -11.74 -4.61 -1.85
N ALA A 757 -12.02 -3.87 -2.92
CA ALA A 757 -12.21 -4.43 -4.25
C ALA A 757 -10.85 -4.59 -4.93
N VAL A 758 -10.74 -5.60 -5.79
CA VAL A 758 -9.60 -5.75 -6.71
C VAL A 758 -10.17 -5.70 -8.11
N GLU A 759 -9.66 -4.79 -8.90
CA GLU A 759 -9.95 -4.69 -10.32
C GLU A 759 -9.18 -5.77 -11.07
N ILE A 760 -9.87 -6.45 -11.98
CA ILE A 760 -9.37 -7.52 -12.83
C ILE A 760 -9.68 -7.11 -14.27
N LEU A 761 -8.64 -6.96 -15.10
CA LEU A 761 -8.76 -6.68 -16.53
C LEU A 761 -8.14 -7.82 -17.33
N PRO A 762 -8.96 -8.74 -17.86
CA PRO A 762 -8.54 -9.73 -18.85
C PRO A 762 -8.22 -9.06 -20.19
N THR A 763 -7.21 -9.57 -20.91
CA THR A 763 -6.75 -9.08 -22.21
C THR A 763 -6.33 -10.25 -23.10
N GLY A 764 -6.35 -10.05 -24.43
CA GLY A 764 -6.05 -11.10 -25.41
C GLY A 764 -7.16 -12.14 -25.54
N VAL A 765 -8.37 -11.82 -25.07
CA VAL A 765 -9.55 -12.70 -25.08
C VAL A 765 -10.30 -12.63 -26.42
N LYS A 766 -10.94 -13.74 -26.81
CA LYS A 766 -11.74 -13.85 -28.05
C LYS A 766 -13.09 -13.18 -27.88
N ASP A 767 -13.71 -13.38 -26.72
CA ASP A 767 -15.03 -12.88 -26.39
C ASP A 767 -15.16 -12.60 -24.89
N GLN A 768 -16.33 -12.07 -24.54
CA GLN A 768 -16.66 -11.67 -23.19
C GLN A 768 -16.92 -12.86 -22.23
N GLU A 769 -17.27 -14.03 -22.78
CA GLU A 769 -17.43 -15.23 -21.97
C GLU A 769 -16.07 -15.71 -21.48
N GLU A 770 -15.07 -15.75 -22.37
CA GLU A 770 -13.68 -16.06 -22.02
C GLU A 770 -13.12 -15.05 -21.00
N ALA A 771 -13.42 -13.75 -21.17
CA ALA A 771 -13.08 -12.72 -20.19
C ALA A 771 -13.70 -13.00 -18.80
N ALA A 772 -14.98 -13.35 -18.77
CA ALA A 772 -15.69 -13.67 -17.52
C ALA A 772 -15.10 -14.93 -16.85
N GLN A 773 -14.73 -15.95 -17.63
CA GLN A 773 -14.08 -17.15 -17.11
C GLN A 773 -12.69 -16.84 -16.51
N LEU A 774 -11.88 -16.02 -17.17
CA LEU A 774 -10.59 -15.57 -16.63
C LEU A 774 -10.75 -14.75 -15.35
N ALA A 775 -11.74 -13.87 -15.30
CA ALA A 775 -12.04 -13.11 -14.09
C ALA A 775 -12.53 -14.00 -12.94
N GLN A 776 -13.32 -15.03 -13.22
CA GLN A 776 -13.71 -16.05 -12.24
C GLN A 776 -12.50 -16.84 -11.73
N ARG A 777 -11.60 -17.28 -12.62
CA ARG A 777 -10.33 -17.93 -12.23
C ARG A 777 -9.52 -17.02 -11.31
N ALA A 778 -9.35 -15.74 -11.67
CA ALA A 778 -8.66 -14.75 -10.84
C ALA A 778 -9.31 -14.59 -9.46
N HIS A 779 -10.64 -14.52 -9.39
CA HIS A 779 -11.42 -14.42 -8.16
C HIS A 779 -11.21 -15.65 -7.27
N LEU A 780 -11.31 -16.86 -7.83
CA LEU A 780 -11.15 -18.11 -7.10
C LEU A 780 -9.72 -18.33 -6.59
N LEU A 781 -8.72 -17.97 -7.39
CA LEU A 781 -7.31 -18.04 -6.99
C LEU A 781 -6.99 -17.17 -5.78
N ARG A 782 -7.72 -16.07 -5.58
CA ARG A 782 -7.59 -15.25 -4.37
C ARG A 782 -8.09 -15.98 -3.12
N GLU A 783 -8.98 -16.95 -3.26
CA GLU A 783 -9.44 -17.79 -2.15
C GLU A 783 -8.59 -19.07 -1.99
N GLY A 784 -7.54 -19.20 -2.81
CA GLY A 784 -6.71 -20.39 -2.92
C GLY A 784 -5.69 -20.61 -1.80
N ASN A 785 -5.39 -19.59 -0.99
CA ASN A 785 -4.41 -19.72 0.09
C ASN A 785 -4.92 -20.66 1.20
N LEU A 786 -4.08 -21.59 1.68
CA LEU A 786 -4.42 -22.59 2.69
C LEU A 786 -4.85 -21.94 4.02
N THR A 787 -4.07 -20.98 4.49
CA THR A 787 -4.17 -20.37 5.82
C THR A 787 -5.45 -19.55 6.03
N TYR A 788 -5.96 -18.93 4.97
CA TYR A 788 -7.06 -17.98 5.08
C TYR A 788 -8.34 -18.57 4.53
N ALA A 789 -9.38 -18.75 5.36
CA ALA A 789 -10.76 -18.95 4.87
C ALA A 789 -11.32 -17.71 4.11
N ARG A 790 -10.44 -16.78 3.71
CA ARG A 790 -10.73 -15.45 3.17
C ARG A 790 -10.01 -15.27 1.84
N SER A 791 -10.57 -14.43 1.00
CA SER A 791 -9.95 -14.06 -0.27
C SER A 791 -8.77 -13.11 0.00
N THR A 792 -7.56 -13.52 -0.36
CA THR A 792 -6.38 -12.65 -0.39
C THR A 792 -6.56 -11.53 -1.41
N ALA A 793 -5.81 -10.46 -1.29
CA ALA A 793 -5.86 -9.38 -2.26
C ALA A 793 -5.29 -9.80 -3.63
N GLN A 794 -4.25 -10.62 -3.64
CA GLN A 794 -3.64 -11.18 -4.85
C GLN A 794 -4.01 -12.66 -5.03
N PRO A 795 -4.11 -13.19 -6.26
CA PRO A 795 -4.17 -14.63 -6.53
C PRO A 795 -3.06 -15.39 -5.81
N PHE A 796 -3.34 -16.64 -5.44
CA PHE A 796 -2.43 -17.47 -4.65
C PHE A 796 -0.98 -17.50 -5.16
N PRO A 797 -0.69 -17.76 -6.45
CA PRO A 797 0.70 -17.75 -6.92
C PRO A 797 1.38 -16.39 -6.71
N LEU A 798 0.67 -15.29 -6.96
CA LEU A 798 1.23 -13.95 -6.77
C LEU A 798 1.44 -13.65 -5.28
N HIS A 799 0.59 -14.18 -4.40
CA HIS A 799 0.78 -14.10 -2.94
C HIS A 799 2.08 -14.77 -2.47
N LEU A 800 2.51 -15.87 -3.11
CA LEU A 800 3.76 -16.58 -2.77
C LEU A 800 5.02 -15.74 -3.05
N MET A 801 4.93 -14.64 -3.80
CA MET A 801 6.06 -13.72 -3.94
C MET A 801 6.48 -13.10 -2.61
N LYS A 802 5.55 -12.94 -1.65
CA LYS A 802 5.87 -12.51 -0.28
C LYS A 802 6.84 -13.49 0.38
N SER A 803 6.66 -14.78 0.13
CA SER A 803 7.52 -15.82 0.68
C SER A 803 8.92 -15.77 0.08
N LEU A 804 9.02 -15.54 -1.23
CA LEU A 804 10.32 -15.29 -1.85
C LEU A 804 10.99 -14.03 -1.33
N SER A 805 10.24 -12.93 -1.09
CA SER A 805 10.79 -11.70 -0.49
C SER A 805 11.34 -11.95 0.92
N LYS A 806 10.56 -12.61 1.79
CA LYS A 806 10.96 -12.99 3.16
C LYS A 806 12.33 -13.69 3.18
N TYR A 807 12.57 -14.61 2.25
CA TYR A 807 13.83 -15.37 2.17
C TYR A 807 14.95 -14.59 1.48
N TRP A 808 14.64 -13.82 0.45
CA TRP A 808 15.63 -13.01 -0.27
C TRP A 808 16.21 -11.89 0.60
N GLU A 809 15.35 -11.25 1.39
CA GLU A 809 15.75 -10.29 2.42
C GLU A 809 16.51 -10.97 3.56
N ALA A 810 16.13 -12.21 3.92
CA ALA A 810 16.82 -13.02 4.93
C ALA A 810 18.26 -13.39 4.50
N GLU A 811 18.51 -13.63 3.22
CA GLU A 811 19.83 -14.07 2.73
C GLU A 811 20.94 -13.04 2.98
N ASN A 812 20.63 -11.74 2.89
CA ASN A 812 21.64 -10.69 2.98
C ASN A 812 21.89 -10.25 4.42
N ALA A 813 23.11 -10.47 4.90
CA ALA A 813 23.50 -10.06 6.25
C ALA A 813 23.73 -8.55 6.43
N ARG A 814 23.76 -7.80 5.33
CA ARG A 814 23.80 -6.33 5.29
C ARG A 814 22.42 -5.71 5.02
N ALA A 815 21.36 -6.52 4.98
CA ALA A 815 20.01 -5.99 4.88
C ALA A 815 19.67 -5.23 6.16
N ILE A 816 19.24 -3.98 5.98
CA ILE A 816 18.58 -3.24 7.04
C ILE A 816 17.20 -3.88 7.18
N GLU A 817 16.82 -4.28 8.39
CA GLU A 817 15.44 -4.65 8.65
C GLU A 817 14.59 -3.44 8.30
N ASP A 818 13.82 -3.56 7.23
CA ASP A 818 12.74 -2.63 6.99
C ASP A 818 11.73 -2.88 8.10
N GLU A 819 11.65 -1.92 9.03
CA GLU A 819 10.57 -1.85 10.05
C GLU A 819 9.17 -1.79 9.42
N ASP A 820 9.08 -1.79 8.08
CA ASP A 820 7.90 -1.51 7.29
C ASP A 820 7.03 -2.77 6.99
N GLU A 821 7.44 -4.00 7.35
CA GLU A 821 6.69 -5.21 6.92
C GLU A 821 5.79 -5.91 7.97
N GLN A 822 5.82 -5.58 9.26
CA GLN A 822 4.98 -6.27 10.27
C GLN A 822 3.83 -5.43 10.88
N GLY A 823 3.55 -4.26 10.30
CA GLY A 823 2.37 -3.45 10.65
C GLY A 823 1.15 -3.60 9.71
N ASN A 824 1.19 -4.54 8.76
CA ASN A 824 0.18 -4.65 7.68
C ASN A 824 -1.09 -5.42 8.06
N LEU A 825 -1.63 -5.19 9.25
CA LEU A 825 -3.00 -5.61 9.60
C LEU A 825 -3.92 -4.46 10.04
N GLU A 826 -3.44 -3.21 10.11
CA GLU A 826 -4.29 -2.05 10.38
C GLU A 826 -3.96 -0.81 9.55
N TYR A 827 -3.57 -0.92 8.27
CA TYR A 827 -3.66 0.20 7.33
C TYR A 827 -3.78 -0.33 5.89
N ASP A 828 -4.99 -0.76 5.55
CA ASP A 828 -5.41 -0.87 4.15
C ASP A 828 -6.34 0.32 3.84
N SER A 829 -5.80 1.52 4.03
CA SER A 829 -6.38 2.78 3.59
C SER A 829 -5.26 3.69 3.09
N TYR A 830 -4.95 3.52 1.80
CA TYR A 830 -4.21 4.46 0.95
C TYR A 830 -2.79 4.87 1.39
N GLY A 831 -1.82 4.48 0.57
CA GLY A 831 -0.53 5.18 0.47
C GLY A 831 0.66 4.46 1.11
N ASN A 832 1.29 3.56 0.36
CA ASN A 832 2.72 3.24 0.55
C ASN A 832 3.54 3.28 -0.75
N ASP A 833 2.91 3.35 -1.93
CA ASP A 833 3.64 3.42 -3.21
C ASP A 833 4.10 4.84 -3.60
N PHE A 834 3.67 5.88 -2.90
CA PHE A 834 3.93 7.27 -3.28
C PHE A 834 5.28 7.82 -2.76
N GLU A 835 5.75 7.38 -1.58
CA GLU A 835 7.03 7.85 -1.03
C GLU A 835 8.27 7.30 -1.77
N GLU A 836 8.19 6.11 -2.37
CA GLU A 836 9.28 5.60 -3.20
C GLU A 836 9.42 6.35 -4.53
N GLY A 837 8.32 6.91 -5.06
CA GLY A 837 8.36 7.75 -6.26
C GLY A 837 9.16 9.05 -6.07
N ILE A 838 9.11 9.64 -4.87
CA ILE A 838 9.86 10.86 -4.55
C ILE A 838 11.36 10.55 -4.32
N LYS A 839 11.69 9.40 -3.71
CA LYS A 839 13.09 8.95 -3.54
C LYS A 839 13.74 8.54 -4.87
N SER A 840 12.95 8.04 -5.83
CA SER A 840 13.39 7.61 -7.16
C SER A 840 13.74 8.78 -8.09
N ALA A 841 12.99 9.89 -8.05
CA ALA A 841 13.32 11.11 -8.80
C ALA A 841 14.70 11.69 -8.43
N ILE A 842 15.14 11.47 -7.18
CA ILE A 842 16.48 11.84 -6.70
C ILE A 842 17.55 10.86 -7.21
N ARG A 843 17.24 9.56 -7.35
CA ARG A 843 18.20 8.54 -7.84
C ARG A 843 18.41 8.55 -9.35
N ARG A 844 17.41 8.95 -10.17
CA ARG A 844 17.60 9.12 -11.64
C ARG A 844 18.74 10.11 -11.96
N ARG A 845 18.94 11.15 -11.14
CA ARG A 845 20.03 12.12 -11.32
C ARG A 845 21.41 11.59 -10.93
N TYR A 846 21.52 10.72 -9.91
CA TYR A 846 22.81 10.15 -9.51
C TYR A 846 23.33 9.09 -10.50
N GLY A 847 22.43 8.44 -11.25
CA GLY A 847 22.80 7.42 -12.25
C GLY A 847 23.53 7.95 -13.47
N GLN A 848 23.19 9.17 -13.93
CA GLN A 848 23.86 9.81 -15.07
C GLN A 848 25.29 10.26 -14.75
N ILE A 849 25.64 10.41 -13.46
CA ILE A 849 26.97 10.86 -13.01
C ILE A 849 28.06 9.78 -13.22
N LEU A 850 27.70 8.50 -13.30
CA LEU A 850 28.67 7.42 -13.51
C LEU A 850 28.93 7.08 -15.00
N ARG A 851 28.13 7.62 -15.93
CA ARG A 851 28.35 7.44 -17.37
C ARG A 851 29.12 8.58 -18.05
N PHE A 852 29.38 9.68 -17.36
CA PHE A 852 30.26 10.76 -17.84
C PHE A 852 31.67 10.73 -17.22
N LYS A 853 32.02 9.66 -16.49
CA LYS A 853 33.38 9.40 -15.97
C LYS A 853 33.95 8.04 -16.40
N ARG A 854 33.49 7.50 -17.54
CA ARG A 854 34.20 6.49 -18.32
C ARG A 854 34.12 6.82 -19.79
#